data_AF-A0A6G6KDP3-F1
#
_entry.id   AF-A0A6G6KDP3-F1
#
_cell.length_a   1.000
_cell.length_b   1.000
_cell.length_c   1.000
_cell.angle_alpha   90.00
_cell.angle_beta   90.00
_cell.angle_gamma   90.00
#
_symmetry.space_group_name_H-M   'P 1'
#
loop_
_entity.id
_entity.type
_entity.pdbx_description
1 polymer ?
#
loop_
_entity_poly.entity_id
_entity_poly.type
_entity_poly.pdbx_seq_one_letter_code
_entity_poly.pdbx_strand_id
1 'polypeptide(L)'
;MKLALHHFRKEVSHVRLRWLLWLALLAVQMAVNLEWIAPMPPDFQWDNSLVNPSWLFVVRPVIWAVAFWLVVSSAPEDRPGNPDRFLGTRPLSTWCYVLGRVLTFLVLIVVPFAVQEALYLVFSGRPWSEVLMGASEAAFRACAFLGWWLPFSLLWRRAREMWFGLGAVLAGIVGGFFVGEFFILGWTHGSSDELQYGPDPLPEVVLALKNALQWPGSVLIGTLVLSVMAWVYLHRGGKLALRLAGVFVLGAGTMMLIAHVPLPNPALRPTAQQDVDRIAPLQQTAFTGYEFNRHSPGPKRDYEIWMKGVVDGFPAEYTPHWRRQKVTLHDGDTTRETARAAAAGFGTALHPWRSIGVHRALFSFFPKDTLWRDRYRGVFTRGVDAGALEIPDSWLRDPKTISVEGKYAIDWLKWEKTADLPLKAGSTASSPEAKWTVLAVDAHKAPWGTPKSGVVCVTLRLEHRAQGFGAPPWDWTEEFAQVLHDPRLGVVFTPWQGQDEEGTLRGTQFQVGVRAESTGWQRRIFRMAWEEVLNPKEPSSADELAQLRLVVLRRTFAGTSTWEGKLPPMTPPRIDSSIELDADSVLEDEPFLSRIRELPKLKEGATREEAKLYFADVLDTLGPIYKRSWSEPLNAVVVEKLEPLARMHPTLLLKVSAEKPWPSILRRLIAAPQLRDAILTEMPAKPWLGSVVGDQSEWQPLLRERAPGIMSTVSPEDGVYFSKLFMTWRDPAHVPWLLRVMESGLDPDLYLYCRSFPEYREAADVAARRAVLADMQISGPFANGHPSATFHALPLGLRAGLPEALHRVLHLIKVINPEERDQLLSVTSLPEAFGVPQEASKPPGMRPQNKALLSLLEVLRPEDFRFDDQARVWLRSGQASPAPQAPAPPQR
;
A
#
# COMPACT_ATOMS: atom_id res chain seq x y z
N MET A 1 59.36 4.78 -15.54
CA MET A 1 58.38 5.56 -16.35
C MET A 1 58.45 5.31 -17.86
N LYS A 2 59.59 5.44 -18.56
CA LYS A 2 59.65 5.30 -20.04
C LYS A 2 59.09 3.97 -20.59
N LEU A 3 59.33 2.85 -19.89
CA LEU A 3 58.84 1.51 -20.28
C LEU A 3 57.32 1.33 -20.10
N ALA A 4 56.72 1.89 -19.04
CA ALA A 4 55.28 1.85 -18.81
C ALA A 4 54.51 2.65 -19.89
N LEU A 5 55.04 3.82 -20.28
CA LEU A 5 54.47 4.62 -21.36
C LEU A 5 54.59 3.94 -22.73
N HIS A 6 55.69 3.25 -22.99
CA HIS A 6 55.86 2.44 -24.20
C HIS A 6 54.83 1.31 -24.26
N HIS A 7 54.63 0.60 -23.15
CA HIS A 7 53.59 -0.44 -23.05
C HIS A 7 52.18 0.13 -23.23
N PHE A 8 51.87 1.28 -22.62
CA PHE A 8 50.60 1.99 -22.84
C PHE A 8 50.37 2.29 -24.33
N ARG A 9 51.35 2.86 -25.04
CA ARG A 9 51.22 3.16 -26.48
C ARG A 9 50.96 1.91 -27.32
N LYS A 10 51.63 0.81 -26.99
CA LYS A 10 51.48 -0.47 -27.66
C LYS A 10 50.08 -1.08 -27.40
N GLU A 11 49.61 -1.03 -26.16
CA GLU A 11 48.27 -1.45 -25.77
C GLU A 11 47.20 -0.63 -26.50
N VAL A 12 47.32 0.70 -26.52
CA VAL A 12 46.42 1.61 -27.26
C VAL A 12 46.34 1.20 -28.73
N SER A 13 47.48 0.94 -29.39
CA SER A 13 47.50 0.49 -30.78
C SER A 13 46.77 -0.84 -30.98
N HIS A 14 46.89 -1.77 -30.03
CA HIS A 14 46.24 -3.07 -30.09
C HIS A 14 44.72 -2.98 -29.89
N VAL A 15 44.26 -2.14 -28.96
CA VAL A 15 42.83 -2.02 -28.62
C VAL A 15 42.09 -0.95 -29.42
N ARG A 16 42.77 -0.17 -30.27
CA ARG A 16 42.22 1.02 -30.94
C ARG A 16 40.85 0.81 -31.59
N LEU A 17 40.65 -0.28 -32.34
CA LEU A 17 39.39 -0.53 -33.04
C LEU A 17 38.26 -0.85 -32.07
N ARG A 18 38.56 -1.65 -31.03
CA ARG A 18 37.61 -1.98 -29.96
C ARG A 18 37.25 -0.74 -29.15
N TRP A 19 38.22 0.14 -28.93
CA TRP A 19 38.04 1.40 -28.22
C TRP A 19 37.19 2.37 -29.02
N LEU A 20 37.42 2.51 -30.32
CA LEU A 20 36.57 3.31 -31.21
C LEU A 20 35.13 2.78 -31.27
N LEU A 21 34.95 1.46 -31.36
CA LEU A 21 33.63 0.83 -31.29
C LEU A 21 32.94 1.17 -29.97
N TRP A 22 33.66 1.06 -28.85
CA TRP A 22 33.13 1.39 -27.53
C TRP A 22 32.77 2.86 -27.38
N LEU A 23 33.61 3.78 -27.87
CA LEU A 23 33.29 5.21 -27.90
C LEU A 23 32.04 5.50 -28.74
N ALA A 24 31.88 4.84 -29.88
CA ALA A 24 30.67 4.97 -30.70
C ALA A 24 29.43 4.49 -29.93
N LEU A 25 29.53 3.37 -29.19
CA LEU A 25 28.44 2.89 -28.35
C LEU A 25 28.12 3.83 -27.19
N LEU A 26 29.14 4.45 -26.56
CA LEU A 26 28.94 5.48 -25.54
C LEU A 26 28.23 6.71 -26.12
N ALA A 27 28.58 7.14 -27.33
CA ALA A 27 27.91 8.24 -28.02
C ALA A 27 26.45 7.91 -28.33
N VAL A 28 26.16 6.67 -28.76
CA VAL A 28 24.78 6.17 -28.96
C VAL A 28 24.01 6.17 -27.63
N GLN A 29 24.60 5.68 -26.54
CA GLN A 29 23.95 5.71 -25.22
C GLN A 29 23.69 7.14 -24.75
N MET A 30 24.63 8.06 -24.97
CA MET A 30 24.42 9.48 -24.67
C MET A 30 23.27 10.05 -25.51
N ALA A 31 23.22 9.76 -26.80
CA ALA A 31 22.14 10.21 -27.68
C ALA A 31 20.77 9.65 -27.24
N VAL A 32 20.70 8.40 -26.81
CA VAL A 32 19.49 7.79 -26.21
C VAL A 32 19.12 8.48 -24.89
N ASN A 33 20.09 8.69 -24.00
CA ASN A 33 19.86 9.35 -22.70
C ASN A 33 19.41 10.80 -22.87
N LEU A 34 19.90 11.49 -23.90
CA LEU A 34 19.48 12.83 -24.28
C LEU A 34 18.15 12.86 -25.04
N GLU A 35 17.56 11.69 -25.36
CA GLU A 35 16.34 11.54 -26.17
C GLU A 35 16.50 12.02 -27.63
N TRP A 36 17.74 12.10 -28.15
CA TRP A 36 17.99 12.32 -29.59
C TRP A 36 17.62 11.10 -30.43
N ILE A 37 17.66 9.91 -29.83
CA ILE A 37 17.25 8.63 -30.40
C ILE A 37 16.22 8.01 -29.47
N ALA A 38 15.09 7.55 -30.02
CA ALA A 38 13.96 7.00 -29.25
C ALA A 38 13.46 7.94 -28.13
N PRO A 39 13.00 9.16 -28.49
CA PRO A 39 12.43 10.12 -27.53
C PRO A 39 11.22 9.51 -26.83
N MET A 40 10.98 9.91 -25.58
CA MET A 40 9.80 9.42 -24.83
C MET A 40 8.59 10.31 -25.16
N PRO A 41 7.60 9.83 -25.95
CA PRO A 41 6.47 10.65 -26.38
C PRO A 41 5.51 10.97 -25.22
N PRO A 42 4.89 12.16 -25.23
CA PRO A 42 3.95 12.58 -24.18
C PRO A 42 2.57 11.91 -24.27
N ASP A 43 2.21 11.37 -25.44
CA ASP A 43 0.88 10.92 -25.85
C ASP A 43 0.77 9.40 -26.07
N PHE A 44 1.67 8.60 -25.49
CA PHE A 44 1.57 7.14 -25.61
C PHE A 44 0.29 6.65 -24.90
N GLN A 45 -0.62 6.03 -25.65
CA GLN A 45 -1.91 5.60 -25.08
C GLN A 45 -1.87 4.15 -24.57
N TRP A 46 -1.09 3.26 -25.23
CA TRP A 46 -1.12 1.82 -24.93
C TRP A 46 0.20 1.08 -25.15
N ASP A 47 1.13 1.64 -25.93
CA ASP A 47 2.32 0.91 -26.34
C ASP A 47 3.55 1.32 -25.51
N ASN A 48 3.78 0.59 -24.42
CA ASN A 48 5.00 0.72 -23.60
C ASN A 48 6.28 0.52 -24.42
N SER A 49 6.23 -0.14 -25.59
CA SER A 49 7.39 -0.34 -26.44
C SER A 49 7.89 0.96 -27.11
N LEU A 50 7.03 1.98 -27.23
CA LEU A 50 7.44 3.30 -27.71
C LEU A 50 8.23 4.07 -26.65
N VAL A 51 7.85 3.91 -25.37
CA VAL A 51 8.49 4.60 -24.26
C VAL A 51 9.75 3.88 -23.78
N ASN A 52 9.75 2.54 -23.77
CA ASN A 52 10.93 1.72 -23.48
C ASN A 52 11.10 0.64 -24.56
N PRO A 53 11.67 0.99 -25.72
CA PRO A 53 11.97 0.00 -26.75
C PRO A 53 12.82 -1.14 -26.20
N SER A 54 12.44 -2.38 -26.53
CA SER A 54 13.09 -3.59 -26.01
C SER A 54 14.61 -3.63 -26.24
N TRP A 55 15.09 -3.02 -27.33
CA TRP A 55 16.51 -2.94 -27.63
C TRP A 55 17.31 -2.10 -26.62
N LEU A 56 16.68 -1.14 -25.91
CA LEU A 56 17.34 -0.35 -24.86
C LEU A 56 17.85 -1.21 -23.71
N PHE A 57 17.15 -2.31 -23.41
CA PHE A 57 17.59 -3.29 -22.41
C PHE A 57 18.89 -3.99 -22.83
N VAL A 58 19.18 -4.08 -24.14
CA VAL A 58 20.37 -4.74 -24.68
C VAL A 58 21.56 -3.78 -24.78
N VAL A 59 21.32 -2.50 -25.03
CA VAL A 59 22.39 -1.48 -25.23
C VAL A 59 23.35 -1.42 -24.05
N ARG A 60 22.83 -1.36 -22.82
CA ARG A 60 23.66 -1.24 -21.61
C ARG A 60 24.54 -2.48 -21.39
N PRO A 61 24.02 -3.71 -21.38
CA PRO A 61 24.84 -4.92 -21.33
C PRO A 61 25.93 -4.95 -22.40
N VAL A 62 25.61 -4.54 -23.64
CA VAL A 62 26.58 -4.51 -24.74
C VAL A 62 27.71 -3.50 -24.49
N ILE A 63 27.39 -2.28 -24.04
CA ILE A 63 28.40 -1.26 -23.71
C ILE A 63 29.33 -1.74 -22.62
N TRP A 64 28.77 -2.32 -21.56
CA TRP A 64 29.55 -2.90 -20.48
C TRP A 64 30.38 -4.08 -20.97
N ALA A 65 29.82 -5.00 -21.77
CA ALA A 65 30.54 -6.13 -22.35
C ALA A 65 31.76 -5.70 -23.18
N VAL A 66 31.61 -4.65 -23.99
CA VAL A 66 32.73 -4.10 -24.77
C VAL A 66 33.74 -3.39 -23.85
N ALA A 67 33.28 -2.67 -22.81
CA ALA A 67 34.17 -2.09 -21.80
C ALA A 67 34.98 -3.18 -21.08
N PHE A 68 34.33 -4.27 -20.65
CA PHE A 68 34.99 -5.45 -20.09
C PHE A 68 36.01 -6.01 -21.06
N TRP A 69 35.64 -6.20 -22.33
CA TRP A 69 36.54 -6.69 -23.36
C TRP A 69 37.78 -5.79 -23.51
N LEU A 70 37.65 -4.48 -23.36
CA LEU A 70 38.77 -3.53 -23.35
C LEU A 70 39.68 -3.66 -22.13
N VAL A 71 39.12 -3.73 -20.92
CA VAL A 71 39.87 -3.88 -19.65
C VAL A 71 40.75 -5.12 -19.65
N VAL A 72 40.31 -6.11 -20.42
CA VAL A 72 40.84 -7.45 -20.39
C VAL A 72 41.75 -7.74 -21.60
N SER A 73 41.48 -7.08 -22.73
CA SER A 73 42.33 -7.13 -23.92
C SER A 73 43.73 -6.61 -23.59
N SER A 74 44.75 -7.41 -23.91
CA SER A 74 46.16 -7.04 -23.80
C SER A 74 46.93 -7.49 -25.03
N ALA A 75 48.00 -6.77 -25.36
CA ALA A 75 48.92 -7.15 -26.42
C ALA A 75 49.48 -8.57 -26.13
N PRO A 76 49.29 -9.54 -27.05
CA PRO A 76 49.58 -10.94 -26.77
C PRO A 76 51.06 -11.19 -26.47
N GLU A 77 51.96 -10.41 -27.06
CA GLU A 77 53.41 -10.51 -26.85
C GLU A 77 53.88 -10.08 -25.45
N ASP A 78 53.13 -9.24 -24.71
CA ASP A 78 53.53 -8.72 -23.39
C ASP A 78 52.90 -9.47 -22.21
N ARG A 79 52.08 -10.50 -22.48
CA ARG A 79 51.33 -11.21 -21.42
C ARG A 79 52.27 -11.97 -20.47
N PRO A 80 52.14 -11.79 -19.14
CA PRO A 80 52.95 -12.53 -18.16
C PRO A 80 52.80 -14.05 -18.21
N GLY A 81 51.69 -14.53 -18.78
CA GLY A 81 51.39 -15.95 -18.99
C GLY A 81 51.86 -16.53 -20.34
N ASN A 82 52.31 -15.70 -21.28
CA ASN A 82 52.75 -16.16 -22.59
C ASN A 82 54.18 -16.75 -22.51
N PRO A 83 54.39 -18.04 -22.82
CA PRO A 83 55.73 -18.65 -22.81
C PRO A 83 56.67 -18.04 -23.87
N ASP A 84 56.13 -17.50 -24.96
CA ASP A 84 56.91 -16.96 -26.09
C ASP A 84 57.32 -15.49 -25.90
N ARG A 85 56.99 -14.90 -24.74
CA ARG A 85 57.31 -13.49 -24.39
C ARG A 85 58.80 -13.13 -24.53
N PHE A 86 59.67 -14.13 -24.40
CA PHE A 86 61.13 -13.96 -24.45
C PHE A 86 61.67 -13.88 -25.89
N LEU A 87 60.92 -14.41 -26.87
CA LEU A 87 61.31 -14.43 -28.28
C LEU A 87 60.88 -13.15 -29.02
N GLY A 88 59.91 -12.40 -28.49
CA GLY A 88 59.31 -11.24 -29.15
C GLY A 88 59.82 -9.86 -28.72
N THR A 89 60.19 -9.64 -27.44
CA THR A 89 60.65 -8.33 -26.92
C THR A 89 61.41 -8.45 -25.58
N ARG A 90 62.19 -7.42 -25.19
CA ARG A 90 62.89 -7.33 -23.88
C ARG A 90 61.91 -7.57 -22.71
N PRO A 91 62.26 -8.38 -21.68
CA PRO A 91 61.36 -8.69 -20.59
C PRO A 91 61.01 -7.44 -19.78
N LEU A 92 59.74 -7.05 -19.80
CA LEU A 92 59.19 -6.00 -18.95
C LEU A 92 59.06 -6.51 -17.51
N SER A 93 59.40 -5.66 -16.54
CA SER A 93 59.10 -5.96 -15.13
C SER A 93 57.58 -5.97 -14.92
N THR A 94 57.11 -6.87 -14.05
CA THR A 94 55.67 -7.00 -13.74
C THR A 94 55.06 -5.67 -13.26
N TRP A 95 55.82 -4.87 -12.52
CA TRP A 95 55.41 -3.53 -12.10
C TRP A 95 55.19 -2.56 -13.25
N CYS A 96 56.07 -2.54 -14.25
CA CYS A 96 55.88 -1.67 -15.42
C CYS A 96 54.70 -2.13 -16.29
N TYR A 97 54.46 -3.44 -16.37
CA TYR A 97 53.28 -4.00 -17.04
C TYR A 97 51.99 -3.54 -16.33
N VAL A 98 51.87 -3.77 -15.02
CA VAL A 98 50.70 -3.38 -14.22
C VAL A 98 50.46 -1.87 -14.30
N LEU A 99 51.51 -1.05 -14.18
CA LEU A 99 51.37 0.41 -14.28
C LEU A 99 50.90 0.85 -15.68
N GLY A 100 51.40 0.21 -16.74
CA GLY A 100 50.91 0.42 -18.10
C GLY A 100 49.44 0.05 -18.25
N ARG A 101 49.00 -1.08 -17.68
CA ARG A 101 47.59 -1.51 -17.66
C ARG A 101 46.69 -0.54 -16.91
N VAL A 102 47.11 -0.09 -15.73
CA VAL A 102 46.38 0.93 -14.95
C VAL A 102 46.26 2.22 -15.76
N LEU A 103 47.33 2.66 -16.42
CA LEU A 103 47.27 3.85 -17.27
C LEU A 103 46.33 3.67 -18.47
N THR A 104 46.37 2.52 -19.14
CA THR A 104 45.43 2.17 -20.24
C THR A 104 43.99 2.21 -19.75
N PHE A 105 43.72 1.65 -18.57
CA PHE A 105 42.39 1.64 -17.97
C PHE A 105 41.90 3.04 -17.60
N LEU A 106 42.72 3.83 -16.92
CA LEU A 106 42.34 5.19 -16.54
C LEU A 106 42.08 6.06 -17.78
N VAL A 107 42.99 6.04 -18.76
CA VAL A 107 42.91 6.94 -19.92
C VAL A 107 41.88 6.48 -20.97
N LEU A 108 41.77 5.18 -21.25
CA LEU A 108 40.89 4.70 -22.33
C LEU A 108 39.48 4.33 -21.86
N ILE A 109 39.25 4.15 -20.55
CA ILE A 109 37.94 3.71 -20.04
C ILE A 109 37.39 4.71 -19.02
N VAL A 110 38.13 4.98 -17.93
CA VAL A 110 37.63 5.84 -16.85
C VAL A 110 37.41 7.28 -17.33
N VAL A 111 38.39 7.87 -18.02
CA VAL A 111 38.28 9.24 -18.54
C VAL A 111 37.13 9.37 -19.54
N PRO A 112 36.96 8.49 -20.56
CA PRO A 112 35.82 8.61 -21.47
C PRO A 112 34.45 8.45 -20.79
N PHE A 113 34.32 7.59 -19.78
CA PHE A 113 33.08 7.53 -18.98
C PHE A 113 32.81 8.86 -18.25
N ALA A 114 33.83 9.43 -17.61
CA ALA A 114 33.73 10.72 -16.93
C ALA A 114 33.37 11.86 -17.89
N VAL A 115 33.99 11.88 -19.07
CA VAL A 115 33.73 12.86 -20.13
C VAL A 115 32.32 12.68 -20.70
N GLN A 116 31.88 11.45 -20.95
CA GLN A 116 30.53 11.18 -21.46
C GLN A 116 29.46 11.65 -20.45
N GLU A 117 29.66 11.40 -19.16
CA GLU A 117 28.78 11.91 -18.10
C GLU A 117 28.81 13.46 -18.04
N ALA A 118 30.00 14.06 -18.10
CA ALA A 118 30.13 15.52 -18.13
C ALA A 118 29.37 16.12 -19.32
N LEU A 119 29.54 15.55 -20.51
CA LEU A 119 28.84 15.98 -21.72
C LEU A 119 27.33 15.81 -21.58
N TYR A 120 26.86 14.69 -21.05
CA TYR A 120 25.44 14.47 -20.79
C TYR A 120 24.85 15.55 -19.87
N LEU A 121 25.54 15.89 -18.78
CA LEU A 121 25.10 16.91 -17.82
C LEU A 121 25.16 18.32 -18.42
N VAL A 122 26.20 18.64 -19.20
CA VAL A 122 26.32 19.91 -19.94
C VAL A 122 25.18 20.06 -20.95
N PHE A 123 24.92 19.04 -21.78
CA PHE A 123 23.82 19.07 -22.75
C PHE A 123 22.44 19.03 -22.09
N SER A 124 22.35 18.59 -20.83
CA SER A 124 21.14 18.68 -20.01
C SER A 124 20.99 20.04 -19.28
N GLY A 125 21.91 20.99 -19.50
CA GLY A 125 21.84 22.34 -18.94
C GLY A 125 22.15 22.43 -17.45
N ARG A 126 22.98 21.53 -16.91
CA ARG A 126 23.33 21.48 -15.48
C ARG A 126 24.49 22.41 -15.12
N PRO A 127 24.54 22.93 -13.88
CA PRO A 127 25.63 23.80 -13.43
C PRO A 127 26.97 23.06 -13.36
N TRP A 128 28.08 23.79 -13.53
CA TRP A 128 29.43 23.22 -13.58
C TRP A 128 29.82 22.40 -12.34
N SER A 129 29.33 22.76 -11.15
CA SER A 129 29.55 22.01 -9.92
C SER A 129 28.99 20.58 -10.02
N GLU A 130 27.78 20.43 -10.56
CA GLU A 130 27.15 19.13 -10.79
C GLU A 130 27.83 18.36 -11.92
N VAL A 131 28.26 19.05 -12.98
CA VAL A 131 29.01 18.43 -14.09
C VAL A 131 30.30 17.77 -13.58
N LEU A 132 31.09 18.50 -12.77
CA LEU A 132 32.34 17.99 -12.21
C LEU A 132 32.09 16.86 -11.20
N MET A 133 31.08 17.01 -10.34
CA MET A 133 30.73 15.99 -9.37
C MET A 133 30.23 14.72 -10.07
N GLY A 134 29.32 14.83 -11.03
CA GLY A 134 28.81 13.71 -11.82
C GLY A 134 29.92 13.00 -12.61
N ALA A 135 30.83 13.74 -13.24
CA ALA A 135 31.98 13.16 -13.91
C ALA A 135 32.90 12.39 -12.95
N SER A 136 33.12 12.91 -11.74
CA SER A 136 33.91 12.24 -10.70
C SER A 136 33.21 10.98 -10.17
N GLU A 137 31.89 11.03 -9.99
CA GLU A 137 31.08 9.87 -9.61
C GLU A 137 31.15 8.81 -10.71
N ALA A 138 31.00 9.16 -11.99
CA ALA A 138 31.12 8.25 -13.13
C ALA A 138 32.51 7.61 -13.22
N ALA A 139 33.58 8.39 -13.02
CA ALA A 139 34.94 7.87 -12.95
C ALA A 139 35.09 6.85 -11.82
N PHE A 140 34.57 7.19 -10.63
CA PHE A 140 34.57 6.30 -9.48
C PHE A 140 33.76 5.02 -9.77
N ARG A 141 32.59 5.13 -10.43
CA ARG A 141 31.77 3.99 -10.85
C ARG A 141 32.54 3.05 -11.76
N ALA A 142 33.21 3.60 -12.78
CA ALA A 142 34.02 2.83 -13.70
C ALA A 142 35.18 2.12 -12.97
N CYS A 143 35.87 2.81 -12.06
CA CYS A 143 36.92 2.21 -11.22
C CYS A 143 36.39 1.07 -10.35
N ALA A 144 35.26 1.27 -9.68
CA ALA A 144 34.60 0.27 -8.85
C ALA A 144 34.21 -0.98 -9.67
N PHE A 145 33.51 -0.79 -10.78
CA PHE A 145 32.97 -1.90 -11.57
C PHE A 145 34.00 -2.66 -12.40
N LEU A 146 35.02 -1.97 -12.90
CA LEU A 146 35.96 -2.53 -13.86
C LEU A 146 37.38 -2.68 -13.30
N GLY A 147 37.73 -1.94 -12.24
CA GLY A 147 39.10 -1.94 -11.70
C GLY A 147 39.54 -3.30 -11.16
N TRP A 148 38.63 -4.08 -10.59
CA TRP A 148 38.92 -5.42 -10.06
C TRP A 148 39.27 -6.46 -11.14
N TRP A 149 39.08 -6.13 -12.42
CA TRP A 149 39.45 -6.98 -13.55
C TRP A 149 40.90 -6.81 -14.00
N LEU A 150 41.55 -5.69 -13.68
CA LEU A 150 42.94 -5.44 -14.03
C LEU A 150 43.87 -6.61 -13.67
N PRO A 151 43.72 -7.27 -12.50
CA PRO A 151 44.56 -8.39 -12.11
C PRO A 151 44.33 -9.67 -12.92
N PHE A 152 43.14 -9.88 -13.51
CA PHE A 152 42.84 -11.07 -14.30
C PHE A 152 43.66 -11.13 -15.60
N SER A 153 44.11 -9.98 -16.11
CA SER A 153 45.07 -9.93 -17.22
C SER A 153 46.42 -10.60 -16.89
N LEU A 154 46.72 -10.84 -15.61
CA LEU A 154 47.92 -11.55 -15.15
C LEU A 154 47.77 -13.08 -15.18
N LEU A 155 46.54 -13.59 -15.27
CA LEU A 155 46.23 -15.02 -15.21
C LEU A 155 46.29 -15.69 -16.59
N TRP A 156 45.91 -15.01 -17.65
CA TRP A 156 45.61 -15.67 -18.93
C TRP A 156 46.84 -15.87 -19.81
N ARG A 157 46.99 -17.09 -20.31
CA ARG A 157 48.09 -17.54 -21.16
C ARG A 157 47.73 -17.46 -22.64
N ARG A 158 46.46 -17.67 -23.01
CA ARG A 158 46.00 -17.71 -24.41
C ARG A 158 44.78 -16.81 -24.66
N ALA A 159 44.65 -16.30 -25.89
CA ALA A 159 43.50 -15.47 -26.27
C ALA A 159 42.14 -16.20 -26.20
N ARG A 160 42.11 -17.54 -26.27
CA ARG A 160 40.87 -18.33 -26.09
C ARG A 160 40.36 -18.33 -24.65
N GLU A 161 41.24 -18.22 -23.66
CA GLU A 161 40.88 -18.17 -22.24
C GLU A 161 40.16 -16.86 -21.89
N MET A 162 40.44 -15.79 -22.63
CA MET A 162 39.72 -14.51 -22.53
C MET A 162 38.26 -14.61 -22.95
N TRP A 163 37.98 -15.27 -24.08
CA TRP A 163 36.61 -15.44 -24.57
C TRP A 163 35.78 -16.31 -23.64
N PHE A 164 36.41 -17.31 -23.01
CA PHE A 164 35.76 -18.17 -22.02
C PHE A 164 35.45 -17.42 -20.72
N GLY A 165 36.39 -16.60 -20.23
CA GLY A 165 36.17 -15.74 -19.06
C GLY A 165 35.10 -14.67 -19.29
N LEU A 166 35.07 -14.08 -20.50
CA LEU A 166 34.02 -13.14 -20.91
C LEU A 166 32.65 -13.82 -20.96
N GLY A 167 32.56 -15.03 -21.53
CA GLY A 167 31.32 -15.82 -21.60
C GLY A 167 30.79 -16.22 -20.22
N ALA A 168 31.66 -16.68 -19.31
CA ALA A 168 31.27 -17.05 -17.95
C ALA A 168 30.73 -15.86 -17.14
N VAL A 169 31.27 -14.66 -17.35
CA VAL A 169 30.81 -13.45 -16.67
C VAL A 169 29.56 -12.87 -17.28
N LEU A 170 29.42 -12.89 -18.60
CA LEU A 170 28.15 -12.53 -19.22
C LEU A 170 27.05 -13.49 -18.75
N ALA A 171 27.33 -14.79 -18.65
CA ALA A 171 26.40 -15.76 -18.08
C ALA A 171 26.14 -15.54 -16.57
N GLY A 172 27.14 -15.10 -15.79
CA GLY A 172 26.99 -14.77 -14.38
C GLY A 172 26.23 -13.46 -14.12
N ILE A 173 26.40 -12.44 -14.96
CA ILE A 173 25.67 -11.17 -14.89
C ILE A 173 24.22 -11.40 -15.34
N VAL A 174 24.01 -12.06 -16.48
CA VAL A 174 22.67 -12.39 -16.97
C VAL A 174 21.97 -13.33 -15.99
N GLY A 175 22.62 -14.43 -15.60
CA GLY A 175 22.08 -15.40 -14.63
C GLY A 175 21.84 -14.77 -13.26
N GLY A 176 22.76 -13.94 -12.75
CA GLY A 176 22.58 -13.24 -11.47
C GLY A 176 21.47 -12.20 -11.49
N PHE A 177 21.27 -11.50 -12.61
CA PHE A 177 20.17 -10.55 -12.78
C PHE A 177 18.83 -11.26 -12.87
N PHE A 178 18.73 -12.33 -13.68
CA PHE A 178 17.51 -13.13 -13.82
C PHE A 178 17.17 -13.91 -12.56
N VAL A 179 18.14 -14.58 -11.92
CA VAL A 179 17.92 -15.31 -10.66
C VAL A 179 17.63 -14.33 -9.52
N GLY A 180 18.31 -13.18 -9.49
CA GLY A 180 18.05 -12.11 -8.52
C GLY A 180 16.63 -11.57 -8.64
N GLU A 181 16.17 -11.20 -9.84
CA GLU A 181 14.78 -10.77 -10.05
C GLU A 181 13.77 -11.89 -9.74
N PHE A 182 14.03 -13.13 -10.14
CA PHE A 182 13.10 -14.24 -9.90
C PHE A 182 12.96 -14.58 -8.41
N PHE A 183 14.06 -14.56 -7.65
CA PHE A 183 14.02 -14.70 -6.19
C PHE A 183 13.35 -13.50 -5.52
N ILE A 184 13.56 -12.28 -6.02
CA ILE A 184 12.94 -11.07 -5.48
C ILE A 184 11.44 -11.05 -5.76
N LEU A 185 11.00 -11.41 -6.96
CA LEU A 185 9.59 -11.49 -7.33
C LEU A 185 8.88 -12.59 -6.54
N GLY A 186 9.49 -13.78 -6.43
CA GLY A 186 8.95 -14.87 -5.63
C GLY A 186 8.90 -14.55 -4.12
N TRP A 187 9.90 -13.84 -3.60
CA TRP A 187 9.92 -13.44 -2.19
C TRP A 187 8.99 -12.26 -1.89
N THR A 188 8.93 -11.24 -2.75
CA THR A 188 8.05 -10.07 -2.57
C THR A 188 6.57 -10.44 -2.62
N HIS A 189 6.18 -11.40 -3.46
CA HIS A 189 4.81 -11.93 -3.48
C HIS A 189 4.48 -12.78 -2.24
N GLY A 190 5.45 -13.50 -1.68
CA GLY A 190 5.24 -14.31 -0.47
C GLY A 190 5.33 -13.53 0.84
N SER A 191 5.86 -12.30 0.82
CA SER A 191 6.15 -11.52 2.03
C SER A 191 5.45 -10.17 2.09
N SER A 192 4.80 -9.67 1.03
CA SER A 192 4.12 -8.36 1.08
C SER A 192 3.04 -8.27 2.15
N ASP A 193 2.29 -9.34 2.40
CA ASP A 193 1.22 -9.36 3.40
C ASP A 193 1.76 -9.47 4.83
N GLU A 194 2.85 -10.23 5.05
CA GLU A 194 3.55 -10.28 6.35
C GLU A 194 4.49 -9.07 6.59
N LEU A 195 4.93 -8.35 5.55
CA LEU A 195 5.84 -7.21 5.64
C LEU A 195 5.15 -5.85 5.74
N GLN A 196 3.93 -5.71 5.21
CA GLN A 196 3.13 -4.49 5.40
C GLN A 196 2.48 -4.43 6.78
N TYR A 197 2.25 -5.59 7.40
CA TYR A 197 1.53 -5.73 8.67
C TYR A 197 2.35 -6.41 9.78
N GLY A 198 3.59 -6.84 9.49
CA GLY A 198 4.50 -7.34 10.52
C GLY A 198 4.95 -6.22 11.48
N PRO A 199 5.05 -6.46 12.80
CA PRO A 199 5.49 -5.48 13.79
C PRO A 199 6.93 -4.97 13.63
N ASP A 200 7.65 -5.38 12.59
CA ASP A 200 9.05 -5.05 12.34
C ASP A 200 9.30 -4.64 10.87
N PRO A 201 9.94 -3.49 10.59
CA PRO A 201 10.67 -3.39 9.35
C PRO A 201 11.81 -4.41 9.40
N LEU A 202 11.91 -5.23 8.35
CA LEU A 202 12.96 -6.22 8.11
C LEU A 202 14.28 -5.91 8.85
N PRO A 203 14.92 -6.90 9.51
CA PRO A 203 16.24 -6.72 10.10
C PRO A 203 17.17 -6.12 9.05
N GLU A 204 17.95 -5.10 9.40
CA GLU A 204 18.96 -4.47 8.53
C GLU A 204 19.80 -5.49 7.78
N VAL A 205 20.04 -6.64 8.40
CA VAL A 205 20.75 -7.78 7.84
C VAL A 205 20.10 -8.28 6.55
N VAL A 206 18.77 -8.31 6.45
CA VAL A 206 18.02 -8.78 5.28
C VAL A 206 17.99 -7.73 4.16
N LEU A 207 17.85 -6.45 4.49
CA LEU A 207 17.94 -5.38 3.50
C LEU A 207 19.38 -5.21 3.00
N ALA A 208 20.35 -5.30 3.91
CA ALA A 208 21.77 -5.38 3.59
C ALA A 208 22.08 -6.67 2.82
N LEU A 209 21.46 -7.82 3.11
CA LEU A 209 21.60 -9.05 2.33
C LEU A 209 21.03 -8.87 0.93
N LYS A 210 19.81 -8.30 0.79
CA LYS A 210 19.17 -8.00 -0.50
C LYS A 210 20.07 -7.10 -1.35
N ASN A 211 20.59 -6.03 -0.75
CA ASN A 211 21.49 -5.08 -1.41
C ASN A 211 22.88 -5.69 -1.69
N ALA A 212 23.38 -6.53 -0.78
CA ALA A 212 24.63 -7.27 -0.94
C ALA A 212 24.52 -8.42 -1.94
N LEU A 213 23.34 -9.02 -2.14
CA LEU A 213 23.11 -10.08 -3.12
C LEU A 213 22.89 -9.51 -4.53
N GLN A 214 22.15 -8.40 -4.69
CA GLN A 214 21.82 -7.86 -6.01
C GLN A 214 23.07 -7.46 -6.81
N TRP A 215 24.04 -6.77 -6.20
CA TRP A 215 25.21 -6.23 -6.92
C TRP A 215 26.55 -6.82 -6.47
N PRO A 216 26.93 -6.81 -5.17
CA PRO A 216 28.17 -7.45 -4.73
C PRO A 216 28.15 -8.98 -4.86
N GLY A 217 26.99 -9.62 -4.64
CA GLY A 217 26.83 -11.07 -4.62
C GLY A 217 26.97 -11.72 -6.00
N SER A 218 26.37 -11.11 -7.02
CA SER A 218 26.56 -11.53 -8.42
C SER A 218 28.02 -11.38 -8.86
N VAL A 219 28.72 -10.32 -8.41
CA VAL A 219 30.15 -10.11 -8.68
C VAL A 219 31.03 -11.09 -7.89
N LEU A 220 30.70 -11.40 -6.63
CA LEU A 220 31.42 -12.37 -5.80
C LEU A 220 31.27 -13.79 -6.36
N ILE A 221 30.05 -14.18 -6.76
CA ILE A 221 29.78 -15.45 -7.44
C ILE A 221 30.54 -15.50 -8.77
N GLY A 222 30.51 -14.42 -9.57
CA GLY A 222 31.29 -14.33 -10.81
C GLY A 222 32.80 -14.46 -10.58
N THR A 223 33.33 -13.80 -9.55
CA THR A 223 34.75 -13.88 -9.16
C THR A 223 35.12 -15.28 -8.67
N LEU A 224 34.25 -15.93 -7.90
CA LEU A 224 34.45 -17.27 -7.38
C LEU A 224 34.38 -18.33 -8.49
N VAL A 225 33.38 -18.23 -9.38
CA VAL A 225 33.27 -19.07 -10.57
C VAL A 225 34.51 -18.92 -11.46
N LEU A 226 34.94 -17.68 -11.76
CA LEU A 226 36.16 -17.45 -12.54
C LEU A 226 37.42 -17.96 -11.85
N SER A 227 37.52 -17.84 -10.53
CA SER A 227 38.68 -18.31 -9.76
C SER A 227 38.74 -19.84 -9.72
N VAL A 228 37.60 -20.51 -9.53
CA VAL A 228 37.47 -21.97 -9.60
C VAL A 228 37.74 -22.48 -11.01
N MET A 229 37.22 -21.81 -12.04
CA MET A 229 37.49 -22.16 -13.44
C MET A 229 38.96 -21.95 -13.81
N ALA A 230 39.57 -20.85 -13.37
CA ALA A 230 41.00 -20.61 -13.55
C ALA A 230 41.86 -21.65 -12.82
N TRP A 231 41.45 -22.09 -11.63
CA TRP A 231 42.09 -23.18 -10.90
C TRP A 231 42.02 -24.51 -11.67
N VAL A 232 40.82 -24.88 -12.16
CA VAL A 232 40.58 -26.12 -12.91
C VAL A 232 41.34 -26.13 -14.24
N TYR A 233 41.40 -25.00 -14.96
CA TYR A 233 41.97 -24.93 -16.31
C TYR A 233 43.49 -24.70 -16.35
N LEU A 234 44.10 -24.12 -15.30
CA LEU A 234 45.51 -23.70 -15.31
C LEU A 234 46.45 -24.57 -14.45
N HIS A 235 45.98 -25.75 -14.01
CA HIS A 235 46.47 -26.71 -12.99
C HIS A 235 47.99 -27.06 -12.85
N ARG A 236 48.94 -26.17 -13.16
CA ARG A 236 50.39 -26.40 -13.03
C ARG A 236 51.12 -25.23 -12.39
N GLY A 237 51.38 -25.33 -11.08
CA GLY A 237 52.47 -24.66 -10.36
C GLY A 237 52.08 -23.65 -9.27
N GLY A 238 52.89 -23.54 -8.20
CA GLY A 238 52.65 -22.65 -7.04
C GLY A 238 52.58 -21.15 -7.34
N LYS A 239 53.07 -20.71 -8.51
CA LYS A 239 52.89 -19.32 -9.00
C LYS A 239 51.43 -19.02 -9.40
N LEU A 240 50.59 -20.03 -9.63
CA LEU A 240 49.16 -19.87 -9.91
C LEU A 240 48.39 -19.52 -8.65
N ALA A 241 48.65 -20.22 -7.53
CA ALA A 241 48.02 -19.96 -6.24
C ALA A 241 48.26 -18.52 -5.77
N LEU A 242 49.49 -18.00 -5.92
CA LEU A 242 49.82 -16.61 -5.59
C LEU A 242 49.08 -15.60 -6.48
N ARG A 243 48.86 -15.90 -7.76
CA ARG A 243 48.11 -15.04 -8.68
C ARG A 243 46.60 -15.07 -8.39
N LEU A 244 46.05 -16.23 -8.04
CA LEU A 244 44.65 -16.37 -7.61
C LEU A 244 44.39 -15.66 -6.29
N ALA A 245 45.30 -15.77 -5.32
CA ALA A 245 45.25 -15.01 -4.07
C ALA A 245 45.29 -13.49 -4.33
N GLY A 246 46.17 -13.03 -5.24
CA GLY A 246 46.22 -11.61 -5.62
C GLY A 246 44.93 -11.11 -6.28
N VAL A 247 44.31 -11.92 -7.13
CA VAL A 247 43.01 -11.63 -7.75
C VAL A 247 41.90 -11.59 -6.72
N PHE A 248 41.86 -12.56 -5.79
CA PHE A 248 40.88 -12.59 -4.71
C PHE A 248 41.03 -11.38 -3.77
N VAL A 249 42.24 -11.04 -3.34
CA VAL A 249 42.50 -9.90 -2.46
C VAL A 249 42.15 -8.57 -3.13
N LEU A 250 42.48 -8.38 -4.42
CA LEU A 250 42.14 -7.16 -5.14
C LEU A 250 40.65 -7.08 -5.47
N GLY A 251 40.01 -8.21 -5.79
CA GLY A 251 38.56 -8.30 -5.98
C GLY A 251 37.79 -8.01 -4.68
N ALA A 252 38.13 -8.71 -3.60
CA ALA A 252 37.55 -8.49 -2.28
C ALA A 252 37.84 -7.09 -1.75
N GLY A 253 39.06 -6.57 -1.92
CA GLY A 253 39.41 -5.21 -1.52
C GLY A 253 38.65 -4.14 -2.28
N THR A 254 38.40 -4.33 -3.59
CA THR A 254 37.55 -3.44 -4.38
C THR A 254 36.09 -3.54 -3.94
N MET A 255 35.59 -4.75 -3.65
CA MET A 255 34.24 -4.96 -3.12
C MET A 255 34.04 -4.34 -1.74
N MET A 256 35.03 -4.46 -0.84
CA MET A 256 35.02 -3.79 0.45
C MET A 256 35.08 -2.28 0.27
N LEU A 257 35.83 -1.77 -0.71
CA LEU A 257 35.77 -0.36 -1.07
C LEU A 257 34.37 0.04 -1.52
N ILE A 258 33.73 -0.66 -2.46
CA ILE A 258 32.36 -0.34 -2.91
C ILE A 258 31.36 -0.41 -1.75
N ALA A 259 31.47 -1.43 -0.90
CA ALA A 259 30.58 -1.63 0.25
C ALA A 259 30.86 -0.66 1.42
N HIS A 260 32.04 -0.04 1.48
CA HIS A 260 32.45 0.84 2.58
C HIS A 260 32.83 2.25 2.14
N VAL A 261 32.75 2.60 0.86
CA VAL A 261 32.87 3.99 0.44
C VAL A 261 31.68 4.69 1.07
N PRO A 262 31.93 5.59 2.04
CA PRO A 262 30.89 6.38 2.62
C PRO A 262 30.57 7.42 1.54
N LEU A 263 29.71 7.07 0.61
CA LEU A 263 28.83 8.05 -0.01
C LEU A 263 27.62 8.02 0.90
N PRO A 264 27.58 8.81 2.00
CA PRO A 264 26.40 8.85 2.85
C PRO A 264 25.24 9.17 1.94
N ASN A 265 24.19 8.36 1.99
CA ASN A 265 22.96 8.67 1.28
C ASN A 265 22.59 10.12 1.65
N PRO A 266 22.59 11.06 0.69
CA PRO A 266 22.29 12.46 0.98
C PRO A 266 20.93 12.61 1.66
N ALA A 267 19.96 11.73 1.37
CA ALA A 267 18.67 11.68 2.05
C ALA A 267 18.75 11.36 3.56
N LEU A 268 19.84 10.74 4.03
CA LEU A 268 20.11 10.47 5.45
C LEU A 268 20.85 11.60 6.16
N ARG A 269 21.37 12.59 5.42
CA ARG A 269 22.07 13.71 6.05
C ARG A 269 21.04 14.71 6.56
N PRO A 270 21.15 15.16 7.82
CA PRO A 270 20.22 16.13 8.36
C PRO A 270 20.42 17.48 7.63
N THR A 271 19.35 18.01 7.06
CA THR A 271 19.37 19.30 6.34
C THR A 271 19.23 20.50 7.27
N ALA A 272 18.71 20.29 8.49
CA ALA A 272 18.35 21.35 9.42
C ALA A 272 18.50 20.92 10.90
N GLN A 273 19.58 20.19 11.24
CA GLN A 273 19.79 19.68 12.61
C GLN A 273 19.80 20.80 13.65
N GLN A 274 20.37 21.97 13.32
CA GLN A 274 20.40 23.13 14.22
C GLN A 274 19.00 23.65 14.57
N ASP A 275 18.06 23.60 13.63
CA ASP A 275 16.67 23.99 13.90
C ASP A 275 15.99 22.99 14.82
N VAL A 276 16.23 21.69 14.60
CA VAL A 276 15.75 20.61 15.47
C VAL A 276 16.29 20.76 16.88
N ASP A 277 17.61 20.97 17.03
CA ASP A 277 18.28 21.12 18.33
C ASP A 277 17.79 22.35 19.10
N ARG A 278 17.40 23.42 18.40
CA ARG A 278 16.85 24.64 19.01
C ARG A 278 15.40 24.46 19.45
N ILE A 279 14.57 23.82 18.62
CA ILE A 279 13.12 23.79 18.81
C ILE A 279 12.70 22.62 19.70
N ALA A 280 13.27 21.42 19.50
CA ALA A 280 12.84 20.20 20.19
C ALA A 280 12.87 20.28 21.73
N PRO A 281 13.89 20.89 22.37
CA PRO A 281 13.94 20.98 23.84
C PRO A 281 12.87 21.89 24.46
N LEU A 282 12.32 22.84 23.68
CA LEU A 282 11.35 23.82 24.15
C LEU A 282 9.90 23.31 24.09
N GLN A 283 9.68 22.16 23.46
CA GLN A 283 8.33 21.65 23.24
C GLN A 283 7.93 20.64 24.31
N GLN A 284 6.68 20.78 24.77
CA GLN A 284 6.04 19.75 25.55
C GLN A 284 5.52 18.69 24.60
N THR A 285 6.26 17.59 24.50
CA THR A 285 5.72 16.43 23.83
C THR A 285 4.72 15.74 24.73
N ALA A 286 3.47 15.65 24.28
CA ALA A 286 2.39 14.99 25.01
C ALA A 286 1.89 13.78 24.22
N PHE A 287 1.84 12.63 24.87
CA PHE A 287 1.10 11.50 24.34
C PHE A 287 -0.37 11.71 24.71
N THR A 288 -1.18 12.07 23.73
CA THR A 288 -2.58 12.47 23.96
C THR A 288 -3.57 11.34 23.74
N GLY A 289 -3.12 10.20 23.21
CA GLY A 289 -3.97 9.05 22.96
C GLY A 289 -3.19 7.77 22.77
N TYR A 290 -3.89 6.66 22.96
CA TYR A 290 -3.42 5.32 22.63
C TYR A 290 -4.61 4.54 22.08
N GLU A 291 -4.34 3.63 21.17
CA GLU A 291 -5.31 2.73 20.57
C GLU A 291 -4.83 1.31 20.81
N PHE A 292 -5.75 0.42 21.16
CA PHE A 292 -5.45 -0.99 21.32
C PHE A 292 -5.92 -1.70 20.07
N ASN A 293 -4.98 -2.09 19.21
CA ASN A 293 -5.30 -2.89 18.04
C ASN A 293 -5.00 -4.35 18.32
N ARG A 294 -5.99 -5.19 18.01
CA ARG A 294 -5.81 -6.62 18.00
C ARG A 294 -5.20 -7.00 16.67
N HIS A 295 -3.91 -7.30 16.66
CA HIS A 295 -3.24 -7.77 15.46
C HIS A 295 -3.16 -9.30 15.45
N SER A 296 -3.39 -9.86 14.26
CA SER A 296 -3.37 -11.27 13.92
C SER A 296 -4.52 -12.15 14.48
N PRO A 297 -5.16 -12.97 13.62
CA PRO A 297 -6.05 -14.02 14.06
C PRO A 297 -5.32 -15.30 14.52
N GLY A 298 -3.99 -15.27 14.69
CA GLY A 298 -3.17 -16.42 15.08
C GLY A 298 -3.33 -16.93 16.53
N PRO A 299 -2.67 -18.05 16.89
CA PRO A 299 -2.82 -18.72 18.19
C PRO A 299 -2.19 -17.97 19.38
N LYS A 300 -1.31 -16.99 19.12
CA LYS A 300 -0.84 -16.03 20.14
C LYS A 300 -1.68 -14.77 20.02
N ARG A 301 -2.44 -14.47 21.07
CA ARG A 301 -3.24 -13.24 21.16
C ARG A 301 -2.34 -12.11 21.66
N ASP A 302 -1.39 -11.71 20.84
CA ASP A 302 -0.55 -10.57 21.18
C ASP A 302 -1.35 -9.29 20.84
N TYR A 303 -1.63 -8.46 21.84
CA TYR A 303 -2.30 -7.17 21.63
C TYR A 303 -1.23 -6.11 21.40
N GLU A 304 -1.45 -5.25 20.41
CA GLU A 304 -0.59 -4.13 20.13
C GLU A 304 -1.21 -2.84 20.66
N ILE A 305 -0.47 -2.12 21.50
CA ILE A 305 -0.79 -0.71 21.77
C ILE A 305 -0.19 0.11 20.66
N TRP A 306 -1.05 0.80 19.92
CA TRP A 306 -0.68 1.88 19.03
C TRP A 306 -0.68 3.16 19.83
N MET A 307 0.47 3.81 19.90
CA MET A 307 0.60 5.04 20.68
C MET A 307 0.60 6.27 19.80
N LYS A 308 -0.21 7.25 20.19
CA LYS A 308 -0.37 8.50 19.48
C LYS A 308 0.40 9.62 20.17
N GLY A 309 1.57 9.94 19.64
CA GLY A 309 2.36 11.10 20.09
C GLY A 309 1.89 12.37 19.38
N VAL A 310 1.53 13.40 20.16
CA VAL A 310 1.31 14.75 19.64
C VAL A 310 2.44 15.65 20.12
N VAL A 311 3.11 16.28 19.15
CA VAL A 311 4.06 17.34 19.46
C VAL A 311 3.43 18.66 19.01
N ASP A 312 3.05 19.47 19.99
CA ASP A 312 2.56 20.82 19.72
C ASP A 312 3.72 21.82 19.66
N GLY A 313 3.45 22.98 19.05
CA GLY A 313 4.38 24.11 18.98
C GLY A 313 5.53 24.00 17.96
N PHE A 314 5.66 22.90 17.22
CA PHE A 314 6.54 22.85 16.04
C PHE A 314 5.98 23.67 14.87
N PRO A 315 6.83 24.27 14.00
CA PRO A 315 6.38 24.87 12.76
C PRO A 315 5.60 23.84 11.94
N ALA A 316 4.51 24.28 11.32
CA ALA A 316 3.54 23.37 10.73
C ALA A 316 4.15 22.52 9.60
N GLU A 317 5.17 23.02 8.91
CA GLU A 317 5.91 22.30 7.87
C GLU A 317 6.78 21.14 8.37
N TYR A 318 6.89 20.91 9.68
CA TYR A 318 7.62 19.76 10.24
C TYR A 318 6.68 18.61 10.59
N THR A 319 7.10 17.39 10.27
CA THR A 319 6.45 16.17 10.72
C THR A 319 7.44 15.38 11.58
N PRO A 320 7.14 15.15 12.87
CA PRO A 320 7.92 14.21 13.65
C PRO A 320 7.70 12.80 13.12
N HIS A 321 8.70 11.94 13.24
CA HIS A 321 8.55 10.50 13.09
C HIS A 321 9.21 9.79 14.27
N TRP A 322 8.44 8.98 15.00
CA TRP A 322 8.91 8.39 16.25
C TRP A 322 9.56 7.03 16.01
N ARG A 323 10.80 6.90 16.44
CA ARG A 323 11.52 5.62 16.56
C ARG A 323 11.70 5.24 18.01
N ARG A 324 11.11 4.11 18.39
CA ARG A 324 11.41 3.44 19.66
C ARG A 324 12.90 3.08 19.73
N GLN A 325 13.62 3.60 20.74
CA GLN A 325 14.97 3.15 21.06
C GLN A 325 14.95 2.10 22.16
N LYS A 326 14.23 2.40 23.25
CA LYS A 326 14.05 1.50 24.38
C LYS A 326 12.72 1.82 25.05
N VAL A 327 11.85 0.83 25.24
CA VAL A 327 10.60 1.02 25.96
C VAL A 327 10.45 -0.07 27.00
N THR A 328 10.24 0.35 28.24
CA THR A 328 9.93 -0.50 29.38
C THR A 328 8.46 -0.34 29.71
N LEU A 329 7.73 -1.45 29.63
CA LEU A 329 6.36 -1.55 30.07
C LEU A 329 6.35 -2.01 31.54
N HIS A 330 5.51 -1.38 32.35
CA HIS A 330 5.32 -1.74 33.76
C HIS A 330 3.84 -2.07 34.02
N ASP A 331 3.58 -3.25 34.55
CA ASP A 331 2.28 -3.65 35.11
C ASP A 331 2.48 -4.06 36.58
N GLY A 332 2.19 -3.13 37.49
CA GLY A 332 2.53 -3.26 38.92
C GLY A 332 4.03 -3.49 39.13
N ASP A 333 4.38 -4.64 39.72
CA ASP A 333 5.79 -5.05 39.95
C ASP A 333 6.42 -5.76 38.74
N THR A 334 5.63 -6.09 37.71
CA THR A 334 6.15 -6.77 36.52
C THR A 334 6.63 -5.77 35.50
N THR A 335 7.84 -5.99 34.98
CA THR A 335 8.45 -5.13 33.97
C THR A 335 8.79 -5.95 32.74
N ARG A 336 8.50 -5.39 31.57
CA ARG A 336 8.88 -5.98 30.28
C ARG A 336 9.62 -4.93 29.48
N GLU A 337 10.89 -5.20 29.22
CA GLU A 337 11.69 -4.37 28.33
C GLU A 337 11.49 -4.86 26.89
N THR A 338 10.97 -3.97 26.05
CA THR A 338 10.95 -4.18 24.60
C THR A 338 12.19 -3.50 24.03
N ALA A 339 13.31 -4.22 24.05
CA ALA A 339 14.53 -3.75 23.39
C ALA A 339 14.38 -3.98 21.88
N ARG A 340 14.39 -2.90 21.09
CA ARG A 340 14.57 -3.02 19.64
C ARG A 340 16.07 -3.06 19.35
N ALA A 341 16.49 -3.93 18.42
CA ALA A 341 17.77 -3.73 17.75
C ALA A 341 17.77 -2.34 17.12
N ALA A 342 18.87 -1.60 17.25
CA ALA A 342 19.03 -0.26 16.70
C ALA A 342 18.64 -0.28 15.21
N ALA A 343 17.47 0.26 14.87
CA ALA A 343 17.11 0.42 13.47
C ALA A 343 17.93 1.59 12.90
N ALA A 344 18.62 1.34 11.78
CA ALA A 344 19.35 2.32 10.99
C ALA A 344 18.50 3.55 10.71
N GLY A 345 19.18 4.68 10.57
CA GLY A 345 18.56 5.97 10.31
C GLY A 345 17.59 5.96 9.13
N PHE A 346 16.64 6.90 9.21
CA PHE A 346 15.68 7.35 8.20
C PHE A 346 15.68 6.63 6.81
N GLY A 347 14.87 5.59 6.62
CA GLY A 347 14.57 5.09 5.28
C GLY A 347 13.37 5.81 4.68
N THR A 348 13.52 6.58 3.60
CA THR A 348 12.37 7.22 2.90
C THR A 348 11.29 6.22 2.48
N ALA A 349 11.69 4.99 2.13
CA ALA A 349 10.80 3.88 1.80
C ALA A 349 10.04 3.26 2.98
N LEU A 350 10.51 3.47 4.22
CA LEU A 350 9.86 2.94 5.43
C LEU A 350 8.78 3.88 5.98
N HIS A 351 8.67 5.07 5.42
CA HIS A 351 7.75 6.10 5.88
C HIS A 351 7.04 6.64 4.65
N PRO A 352 5.95 6.09 4.13
CA PRO A 352 5.23 6.72 3.03
C PRO A 352 4.69 8.09 3.47
N TRP A 353 4.72 9.10 2.60
CA TRP A 353 4.12 10.41 2.90
C TRP A 353 2.61 10.36 3.10
N ARG A 354 2.01 9.22 2.76
CA ARG A 354 0.61 8.87 2.98
C ARG A 354 0.35 8.29 4.37
N SER A 355 1.36 8.27 5.25
CA SER A 355 1.19 7.92 6.66
C SER A 355 0.47 9.04 7.44
N ILE A 356 -0.29 8.60 8.44
CA ILE A 356 -1.33 9.32 9.18
C ILE A 356 -0.87 10.67 9.79
N GLY A 357 0.43 10.85 10.05
CA GLY A 357 1.01 12.05 10.67
C GLY A 357 1.37 13.22 9.73
N VAL A 358 1.32 13.05 8.41
CA VAL A 358 1.90 14.01 7.45
C VAL A 358 0.93 15.14 7.06
N HIS A 359 -0.38 14.93 7.17
CA HIS A 359 -1.39 15.86 6.63
C HIS A 359 -1.30 17.27 7.21
N ARG A 360 -1.07 17.45 8.52
CA ARG A 360 -0.94 18.80 9.13
C ARG A 360 0.15 19.63 8.44
N ALA A 361 1.26 18.98 8.11
CA ALA A 361 2.33 19.63 7.37
C ALA A 361 1.92 19.94 5.94
N LEU A 362 1.22 19.03 5.25
CA LEU A 362 0.71 19.31 3.90
C LEU A 362 -0.29 20.48 3.88
N PHE A 363 -1.24 20.52 4.84
CA PHE A 363 -2.23 21.61 4.97
C PHE A 363 -1.58 22.98 5.17
N SER A 364 -0.42 23.05 5.81
CA SER A 364 0.28 24.32 6.06
C SER A 364 0.71 25.06 4.79
N PHE A 365 0.79 24.35 3.65
CA PHE A 365 1.12 24.93 2.34
C PHE A 365 -0.09 25.47 1.58
N PHE A 366 -1.30 25.37 2.15
CA PHE A 366 -2.55 25.83 1.54
C PHE A 366 -3.26 26.84 2.47
N PRO A 367 -4.17 27.68 1.92
CA PRO A 367 -5.04 28.52 2.73
C PRO A 367 -5.78 27.71 3.82
N LYS A 368 -6.00 28.31 5.00
CA LYS A 368 -6.57 27.62 6.18
C LYS A 368 -7.97 27.03 5.96
N ASP A 369 -8.71 27.58 5.00
CA ASP A 369 -10.04 27.20 4.55
C ASP A 369 -10.03 26.10 3.46
N THR A 370 -8.84 25.61 3.08
CA THR A 370 -8.70 24.59 2.04
C THR A 370 -9.07 23.21 2.58
N LEU A 371 -10.05 22.57 1.95
CA LEU A 371 -10.49 21.21 2.24
C LEU A 371 -9.56 20.19 1.58
N TRP A 372 -9.36 19.05 2.23
CA TRP A 372 -8.57 17.95 1.69
C TRP A 372 -9.48 16.76 1.39
N ARG A 373 -9.55 16.37 0.12
CA ARG A 373 -10.29 15.22 -0.36
C ARG A 373 -9.33 14.04 -0.48
N ASP A 374 -9.47 13.10 0.43
CA ASP A 374 -8.76 11.84 0.42
C ASP A 374 -9.74 10.66 0.41
N ARG A 375 -9.47 9.66 -0.43
CA ARG A 375 -10.27 8.42 -0.50
C ARG A 375 -9.74 7.33 0.41
N TYR A 376 -8.54 7.47 0.97
CA TYR A 376 -8.03 6.47 1.90
C TYR A 376 -8.86 6.51 3.19
N ARG A 377 -9.61 5.44 3.46
CA ARG A 377 -10.48 5.28 4.64
C ARG A 377 -9.72 4.92 5.92
N GLY A 378 -8.39 4.85 5.88
CA GLY A 378 -7.59 4.67 7.09
C GLY A 378 -7.83 5.85 8.01
N VAL A 379 -8.51 5.60 9.13
CA VAL A 379 -8.86 6.55 10.18
C VAL A 379 -7.72 7.54 10.40
N PHE A 380 -7.92 8.82 10.04
CA PHE A 380 -6.86 9.83 10.15
C PHE A 380 -6.77 10.33 11.61
N THR A 381 -6.42 9.46 12.54
CA THR A 381 -6.17 9.87 13.92
C THR A 381 -4.88 10.67 13.98
N ARG A 382 -5.01 12.01 14.07
CA ARG A 382 -3.96 13.05 14.20
C ARG A 382 -2.81 12.78 15.18
N GLY A 383 -1.91 11.86 14.88
CA GLY A 383 -0.73 11.65 15.69
C GLY A 383 0.28 10.83 14.93
N VAL A 384 1.53 11.08 15.28
CA VAL A 384 2.63 10.35 14.69
C VAL A 384 2.78 9.10 15.55
N ASP A 385 2.56 7.94 14.95
CA ASP A 385 2.60 6.66 15.66
C ASP A 385 3.98 6.47 16.31
N ALA A 386 4.01 6.31 17.62
CA ALA A 386 5.21 5.96 18.37
C ALA A 386 5.57 4.47 18.28
N GLY A 387 4.80 3.73 17.47
CA GLY A 387 4.96 2.32 17.18
C GLY A 387 4.00 1.43 17.97
N ALA A 388 3.91 0.17 17.55
CA ALA A 388 3.17 -0.88 18.22
C ALA A 388 3.96 -1.44 19.41
N LEU A 389 3.30 -1.60 20.55
CA LEU A 389 3.85 -2.26 21.74
C LEU A 389 3.06 -3.55 22.03
N GLU A 390 3.72 -4.70 21.94
CA GLU A 390 3.12 -5.97 22.32
C GLU A 390 2.90 -6.06 23.83
N ILE A 391 1.67 -6.34 24.23
CA ILE A 391 1.32 -6.68 25.61
C ILE A 391 1.09 -8.19 25.73
N PRO A 392 1.68 -8.85 26.74
CA PRO A 392 1.36 -10.24 27.00
C PRO A 392 -0.09 -10.43 27.45
N ASP A 393 -0.71 -11.50 26.95
CA ASP A 393 -2.06 -11.96 27.29
C ASP A 393 -2.39 -11.94 28.79
N SER A 394 -1.39 -12.18 29.64
CA SER A 394 -1.54 -12.21 31.10
C SER A 394 -1.98 -10.86 31.69
N TRP A 395 -1.54 -9.74 31.11
CA TRP A 395 -1.84 -8.40 31.60
C TRP A 395 -3.24 -7.91 31.20
N LEU A 396 -3.88 -8.61 30.26
CA LEU A 396 -5.24 -8.32 29.79
C LEU A 396 -6.32 -9.05 30.61
N ARG A 397 -5.92 -10.09 31.36
CA ARG A 397 -6.84 -10.89 32.20
C ARG A 397 -7.22 -10.17 33.49
N ASP A 398 -6.34 -9.30 33.99
CA ASP A 398 -6.56 -8.44 35.16
C ASP A 398 -6.09 -7.02 34.80
N PRO A 399 -6.95 -6.18 34.21
CA PRO A 399 -6.56 -4.90 33.63
C PRO A 399 -6.15 -3.92 34.72
N LYS A 400 -4.87 -3.96 35.08
CA LYS A 400 -4.19 -2.97 35.90
C LYS A 400 -3.68 -1.84 35.03
N THR A 401 -3.40 -0.73 35.69
CA THR A 401 -2.80 0.43 35.03
C THR A 401 -1.37 0.09 34.61
N ILE A 402 -1.14 0.05 33.31
CA ILE A 402 0.16 -0.10 32.68
C ILE A 402 0.81 1.29 32.60
N SER A 403 2.04 1.41 33.09
CA SER A 403 2.85 2.60 32.81
C SER A 403 3.95 2.25 31.82
N VAL A 404 4.28 3.20 30.96
CA VAL A 404 5.27 2.98 29.91
C VAL A 404 6.32 4.06 30.03
N GLU A 405 7.55 3.63 30.26
CA GLU A 405 8.72 4.48 30.28
C GLU A 405 9.52 4.20 29.02
N GLY A 406 9.83 5.24 28.26
CA GLY A 406 10.44 5.05 26.96
C GLY A 406 11.45 6.13 26.61
N LYS A 407 12.50 5.68 25.95
CA LYS A 407 13.43 6.49 25.17
C LYS A 407 13.09 6.32 23.70
N TYR A 408 12.79 7.44 23.06
CA TYR A 408 12.45 7.51 21.65
C TYR A 408 13.43 8.46 20.94
N ALA A 409 13.81 8.10 19.72
CA ALA A 409 14.32 9.04 18.74
C ALA A 409 13.13 9.65 18.00
N ILE A 410 13.18 10.94 17.74
CA ILE A 410 12.22 11.62 16.88
C ILE A 410 13.01 12.08 15.65
N ASP A 411 12.76 11.43 14.51
CA ASP A 411 13.30 11.79 13.22
C ASP A 411 12.38 12.87 12.61
N TRP A 412 12.89 14.09 12.49
CA TRP A 412 12.12 15.24 12.02
C TRP A 412 12.21 15.34 10.50
N LEU A 413 11.05 15.43 9.86
CA LEU A 413 10.93 15.66 8.43
C LEU A 413 10.47 17.09 8.19
N LYS A 414 11.19 17.80 7.33
CA LYS A 414 10.79 19.14 6.88
C LYS A 414 10.15 19.02 5.51
N TRP A 415 8.95 19.56 5.40
CA TRP A 415 8.23 19.68 4.14
C TRP A 415 8.54 21.01 3.48
N GLU A 416 8.66 20.99 2.16
CA GLU A 416 8.92 22.17 1.35
C GLU A 416 8.16 22.07 0.04
N LYS A 417 7.56 23.19 -0.37
CA LYS A 417 6.89 23.29 -1.67
C LYS A 417 7.94 23.38 -2.77
N THR A 418 8.14 22.29 -3.51
CA THR A 418 9.16 22.18 -4.56
C THR A 418 8.61 22.61 -5.92
N ALA A 419 7.32 22.42 -6.16
CA ALA A 419 6.68 22.91 -7.38
C ALA A 419 5.25 23.36 -7.11
N ASP A 420 4.85 24.42 -7.81
CA ASP A 420 3.47 24.88 -7.92
C ASP A 420 3.23 25.32 -9.36
N LEU A 421 2.58 24.48 -10.14
CA LEU A 421 2.43 24.70 -11.57
C LEU A 421 0.96 24.60 -12.00
N PRO A 422 0.51 25.45 -12.94
CA PRO A 422 -0.82 25.34 -13.49
C PRO A 422 -0.93 24.05 -14.29
N LEU A 423 -2.10 23.41 -14.22
CA LEU A 423 -2.37 22.14 -14.88
C LEU A 423 -2.61 22.34 -16.38
N LYS A 424 -1.54 22.66 -17.09
CA LYS A 424 -1.50 22.94 -18.53
C LYS A 424 -0.27 22.28 -19.14
N ALA A 425 -0.44 21.66 -20.31
CA ALA A 425 0.67 21.09 -21.06
C ALA A 425 1.75 22.16 -21.33
N GLY A 426 3.02 21.81 -21.11
CA GLY A 426 4.17 22.71 -21.20
C GLY A 426 4.50 23.47 -19.91
N SER A 427 3.66 23.43 -18.88
CA SER A 427 3.99 24.02 -17.58
C SER A 427 5.22 23.34 -16.97
N THR A 428 6.16 24.15 -16.49
CA THR A 428 7.40 23.66 -15.88
C THR A 428 7.65 24.31 -14.52
N ALA A 429 8.27 23.54 -13.62
CA ALA A 429 8.78 24.02 -12.35
C ALA A 429 10.15 23.37 -12.09
N SER A 430 11.14 24.17 -11.75
CA SER A 430 12.51 23.70 -11.49
C SER A 430 12.96 24.05 -10.08
N SER A 431 13.61 23.09 -9.45
CA SER A 431 14.38 23.21 -8.21
C SER A 431 15.81 22.73 -8.49
N PRO A 432 16.78 22.96 -7.58
CA PRO A 432 18.15 22.50 -7.77
C PRO A 432 18.26 20.98 -8.01
N GLU A 433 17.36 20.18 -7.44
CA GLU A 433 17.45 18.70 -7.48
C GLU A 433 16.44 18.05 -8.43
N ALA A 434 15.42 18.79 -8.86
CA ALA A 434 14.28 18.28 -9.61
C ALA A 434 13.75 19.30 -10.62
N LYS A 435 13.36 18.84 -11.81
CA LYS A 435 12.59 19.62 -12.77
C LYS A 435 11.34 18.85 -13.16
N TRP A 436 10.19 19.47 -12.93
CA TRP A 436 8.86 18.95 -13.21
C TRP A 436 8.32 19.61 -14.48
N THR A 437 7.73 18.83 -15.37
CA THR A 437 7.09 19.30 -16.60
C THR A 437 5.77 18.58 -16.81
N VAL A 438 4.68 19.32 -17.04
CA VAL A 438 3.40 18.73 -17.48
C VAL A 438 3.48 18.50 -18.98
N LEU A 439 3.42 17.24 -19.37
CA LEU A 439 3.44 16.84 -20.77
C LEU A 439 2.04 16.84 -21.37
N ALA A 440 1.06 16.29 -20.65
CA ALA A 440 -0.33 16.19 -21.09
C ALA A 440 -1.29 16.26 -19.91
N VAL A 441 -2.50 16.74 -20.16
CA VAL A 441 -3.62 16.78 -19.22
C VAL A 441 -4.84 16.24 -19.95
N ASP A 442 -5.40 15.15 -19.45
CA ASP A 442 -6.59 14.50 -19.98
C ASP A 442 -7.75 14.64 -19.01
N ALA A 443 -8.86 15.20 -19.48
CA ALA A 443 -10.13 15.24 -18.74
C ALA A 443 -10.97 14.00 -19.04
N HIS A 444 -11.71 13.53 -18.03
CA HIS A 444 -12.59 12.36 -18.08
C HIS A 444 -11.92 11.09 -18.62
N LYS A 445 -10.63 10.90 -18.33
CA LYS A 445 -9.88 9.69 -18.70
C LYS A 445 -9.06 9.18 -17.52
N ALA A 446 -9.04 7.87 -17.35
CA ALA A 446 -8.15 7.19 -16.41
C ALA A 446 -6.70 7.11 -16.94
N PRO A 447 -5.72 6.66 -16.12
CA PRO A 447 -4.31 6.57 -16.52
C PRO A 447 -4.02 5.74 -17.78
N TRP A 448 -4.89 4.80 -18.14
CA TRP A 448 -4.75 3.97 -19.35
C TRP A 448 -5.47 4.57 -20.57
N GLY A 449 -5.94 5.83 -20.47
CA GLY A 449 -6.71 6.48 -21.52
C GLY A 449 -8.16 6.00 -21.65
N THR A 450 -8.62 5.08 -20.79
CA THR A 450 -10.01 4.65 -20.75
C THR A 450 -10.91 5.81 -20.30
N PRO A 451 -12.05 6.07 -20.97
CA PRO A 451 -12.99 7.10 -20.55
C PRO A 451 -13.51 6.83 -19.14
N LYS A 452 -13.35 7.80 -18.23
CA LYS A 452 -13.84 7.74 -16.85
C LYS A 452 -14.29 9.11 -16.39
N SER A 453 -15.60 9.29 -16.19
CA SER A 453 -16.18 10.59 -15.85
C SER A 453 -15.68 11.15 -14.52
N GLY A 454 -15.44 12.47 -14.47
CA GLY A 454 -14.99 13.18 -13.28
C GLY A 454 -13.51 13.05 -12.96
N VAL A 455 -12.73 12.34 -13.79
CA VAL A 455 -11.30 12.09 -13.56
C VAL A 455 -10.43 13.08 -14.32
N VAL A 456 -9.39 13.59 -13.67
CA VAL A 456 -8.30 14.33 -14.32
C VAL A 456 -7.06 13.46 -14.30
N CYS A 457 -6.47 13.24 -15.46
CA CYS A 457 -5.23 12.51 -15.61
C CYS A 457 -4.13 13.41 -16.15
N VAL A 458 -2.92 13.28 -15.60
CA VAL A 458 -1.79 14.13 -15.91
C VAL A 458 -0.57 13.27 -16.21
N THR A 459 0.04 13.52 -17.37
CA THR A 459 1.33 12.95 -17.74
C THR A 459 2.42 13.93 -17.36
N LEU A 460 3.34 13.49 -16.51
CA LEU A 460 4.40 14.32 -15.93
C LEU A 460 5.76 13.78 -16.33
N ARG A 461 6.67 14.69 -16.65
CA ARG A 461 8.10 14.43 -16.79
C ARG A 461 8.84 14.98 -15.59
N LEU A 462 9.65 14.13 -14.99
CA LEU A 462 10.53 14.45 -13.88
C LEU A 462 11.96 14.22 -14.31
N GLU A 463 12.75 15.28 -14.34
CA GLU A 463 14.20 15.18 -14.41
C GLU A 463 14.72 15.36 -13.00
N HIS A 464 15.62 14.49 -12.55
CA HIS A 464 16.13 14.60 -11.19
C HIS A 464 17.50 14.01 -10.99
N ARG A 465 18.17 14.46 -9.93
CA ARG A 465 19.43 13.86 -9.50
C ARG A 465 19.18 12.47 -8.92
N ALA A 466 19.88 11.46 -9.45
CA ALA A 466 19.91 10.12 -8.84
C ALA A 466 20.98 10.09 -7.76
N GLN A 467 20.58 9.84 -6.50
CA GLN A 467 21.49 9.89 -5.38
C GLN A 467 22.35 8.61 -5.28
N GLY A 468 23.56 8.62 -5.86
CA GLY A 468 24.68 7.75 -5.49
C GLY A 468 24.50 6.22 -5.66
N PHE A 469 25.57 5.49 -5.31
CA PHE A 469 25.66 4.02 -5.37
C PHE A 469 24.92 3.27 -4.26
N GLY A 470 24.57 3.98 -3.19
CA GLY A 470 23.99 3.45 -1.97
C GLY A 470 22.53 3.86 -1.74
N ALA A 471 21.89 4.56 -2.68
CA ALA A 471 20.44 4.57 -2.72
C ALA A 471 20.01 3.28 -3.44
N PRO A 472 19.31 2.36 -2.76
CA PRO A 472 18.60 1.29 -3.44
C PRO A 472 17.74 1.85 -4.58
N PRO A 473 17.19 1.01 -5.48
CA PRO A 473 16.16 1.42 -6.42
C PRO A 473 14.85 1.77 -5.70
N TRP A 474 14.90 2.61 -4.68
CA TRP A 474 13.73 3.26 -4.12
C TRP A 474 13.21 4.23 -5.16
N ASP A 475 11.90 4.25 -5.27
CA ASP A 475 11.23 5.19 -6.12
C ASP A 475 11.38 6.57 -5.45
N TRP A 476 12.35 7.36 -5.92
CA TRP A 476 12.59 8.74 -5.44
C TRP A 476 11.31 9.60 -5.48
N THR A 477 10.30 9.15 -6.23
CA THR A 477 8.92 9.62 -6.23
C THR A 477 8.24 9.57 -4.86
N GLU A 478 8.68 8.74 -3.92
CA GLU A 478 8.18 8.66 -2.54
C GLU A 478 8.67 9.81 -1.65
N GLU A 479 9.69 10.58 -2.05
CA GLU A 479 10.07 11.83 -1.39
C GLU A 479 9.08 12.97 -1.69
N PHE A 480 8.23 12.80 -2.69
CA PHE A 480 7.33 13.81 -3.19
C PHE A 480 5.87 13.43 -2.97
N ALA A 481 5.11 14.33 -2.36
CA ALA A 481 3.67 14.32 -2.37
C ALA A 481 3.17 15.21 -3.51
N GLN A 482 2.59 14.60 -4.54
CA GLN A 482 1.94 15.31 -5.64
C GLN A 482 0.45 15.41 -5.34
N VAL A 483 -0.05 16.62 -5.21
CA VAL A 483 -1.47 16.89 -4.93
C VAL A 483 -2.02 17.90 -5.91
N LEU A 484 -3.31 17.78 -6.21
CA LEU A 484 -3.99 18.68 -7.11
C LEU A 484 -4.80 19.67 -6.28
N HIS A 485 -4.59 20.97 -6.47
CA HIS A 485 -5.28 22.03 -5.74
C HIS A 485 -6.19 22.79 -6.69
N ASP A 486 -7.47 22.93 -6.34
CA ASP A 486 -8.39 23.88 -6.95
C ASP A 486 -8.54 25.09 -6.02
N PRO A 487 -7.89 26.24 -6.33
CA PRO A 487 -7.96 27.43 -5.51
C PRO A 487 -9.36 28.07 -5.45
N ARG A 488 -10.21 27.82 -6.45
CA ARG A 488 -11.56 28.43 -6.54
C ARG A 488 -12.51 27.75 -5.59
N LEU A 489 -12.39 26.44 -5.50
CA LEU A 489 -13.16 25.63 -4.58
C LEU A 489 -12.49 25.54 -3.21
N GLY A 490 -11.22 25.93 -3.07
CA GLY A 490 -10.45 25.71 -1.85
C GLY A 490 -10.39 24.22 -1.53
N VAL A 491 -10.06 23.37 -2.51
CA VAL A 491 -9.99 21.91 -2.32
C VAL A 491 -8.67 21.36 -2.84
N VAL A 492 -8.05 20.46 -2.08
CA VAL A 492 -6.89 19.66 -2.48
C VAL A 492 -7.31 18.21 -2.63
N PHE A 493 -6.90 17.59 -3.73
CA PHE A 493 -7.19 16.21 -4.09
C PHE A 493 -5.89 15.39 -3.99
N THR A 494 -5.98 14.22 -3.37
CA THR A 494 -4.92 13.21 -3.39
C THR A 494 -5.01 12.35 -4.66
N PRO A 495 -3.88 11.89 -5.21
CA PRO A 495 -3.89 11.05 -6.41
C PRO A 495 -4.58 9.71 -6.11
N TRP A 496 -5.35 9.23 -7.07
CA TRP A 496 -6.18 8.02 -6.97
C TRP A 496 -5.35 6.73 -6.98
N GLN A 497 -5.47 5.92 -5.92
CA GLN A 497 -5.09 4.51 -5.93
C GLN A 497 -6.33 3.72 -6.33
N GLY A 498 -6.33 3.19 -7.56
CA GLY A 498 -7.32 2.20 -7.93
C GLY A 498 -7.05 0.89 -7.22
N GLN A 499 -8.08 0.30 -6.62
CA GLN A 499 -8.19 -1.14 -6.59
C GLN A 499 -8.65 -1.57 -7.98
N ASP A 500 -7.99 -2.56 -8.58
CA ASP A 500 -8.59 -3.28 -9.70
C ASP A 500 -9.79 -4.11 -9.22
N GLU A 501 -10.55 -4.70 -10.14
CA GLU A 501 -11.68 -5.58 -9.82
C GLU A 501 -11.28 -6.78 -8.93
N GLU A 502 -9.98 -7.06 -8.85
CA GLU A 502 -9.35 -8.11 -8.05
C GLU A 502 -8.91 -7.61 -6.65
N GLY A 503 -9.17 -6.34 -6.31
CA GLY A 503 -8.86 -5.75 -5.00
C GLY A 503 -7.39 -5.34 -4.81
N THR A 504 -6.56 -5.50 -5.83
CA THR A 504 -5.13 -5.20 -5.79
C THR A 504 -4.89 -3.69 -5.88
N LEU A 505 -4.20 -3.13 -4.87
CA LEU A 505 -3.80 -1.73 -4.85
C LEU A 505 -2.74 -1.49 -5.95
N ARG A 506 -3.13 -0.96 -7.10
CA ARG A 506 -2.14 -0.47 -8.08
C ARG A 506 -1.69 0.92 -7.66
N GLY A 507 -0.37 1.10 -7.56
CA GLY A 507 0.24 2.39 -7.26
C GLY A 507 -0.27 3.50 -8.17
N THR A 508 -0.63 4.64 -7.57
CA THR A 508 -1.03 5.93 -8.19
C THR A 508 -0.13 6.48 -9.29
N GLN A 509 1.08 5.94 -9.41
CA GLN A 509 2.14 6.43 -10.27
C GLN A 509 2.56 5.27 -11.16
N PHE A 510 2.02 5.23 -12.37
CA PHE A 510 2.56 4.30 -13.36
C PHE A 510 3.82 4.95 -13.91
N GLN A 511 4.99 4.48 -13.47
CA GLN A 511 6.23 4.80 -14.15
C GLN A 511 6.16 4.18 -15.54
N VAL A 512 6.12 5.02 -16.55
CA VAL A 512 5.99 4.61 -17.94
C VAL A 512 7.36 4.45 -18.58
N GLY A 513 8.27 5.38 -18.28
CA GLY A 513 9.54 5.50 -18.97
C GLY A 513 10.64 5.99 -18.06
N VAL A 514 11.84 5.44 -18.26
CA VAL A 514 13.05 5.95 -17.63
C VAL A 514 14.17 6.08 -18.65
N ARG A 515 14.95 7.15 -18.53
CA ARG A 515 16.19 7.39 -19.26
C ARG A 515 17.30 7.79 -18.30
N ALA A 516 18.53 7.51 -18.74
CA ALA A 516 19.73 7.93 -18.05
C ALA A 516 19.88 7.39 -16.61
N GLU A 517 19.33 6.20 -16.30
CA GLU A 517 19.40 5.59 -14.96
C GLU A 517 20.82 5.43 -14.42
N SER A 518 21.78 5.22 -15.32
CA SER A 518 23.20 5.04 -14.98
C SER A 518 23.95 6.35 -14.76
N THR A 519 23.34 7.50 -15.03
CA THR A 519 23.94 8.83 -14.94
C THR A 519 23.61 9.49 -13.60
N GLY A 520 24.21 10.64 -13.31
CA GLY A 520 23.89 11.47 -12.14
C GLY A 520 22.52 12.13 -12.20
N TRP A 521 21.91 12.23 -13.39
CA TRP A 521 20.60 12.86 -13.60
C TRP A 521 19.68 12.00 -14.44
N GLN A 522 18.61 11.50 -13.84
CA GLN A 522 17.61 10.64 -14.48
C GLN A 522 16.47 11.46 -15.06
N ARG A 523 15.79 10.87 -16.05
CA ARG A 523 14.52 11.38 -16.58
C ARG A 523 13.47 10.29 -16.50
N ARG A 524 12.33 10.63 -15.92
CA ARG A 524 11.19 9.74 -15.74
C ARG A 524 9.94 10.36 -16.31
N ILE A 525 9.09 9.52 -16.90
CA ILE A 525 7.72 9.88 -17.22
C ILE A 525 6.79 9.00 -16.39
N PHE A 526 5.84 9.63 -15.71
CA PHE A 526 4.78 8.93 -15.00
C PHE A 526 3.43 9.58 -15.30
N ARG A 527 2.39 8.77 -15.12
CA ARG A 527 1.01 9.20 -15.28
C ARG A 527 0.29 9.05 -13.95
N MET A 528 -0.38 10.14 -13.56
CA MET A 528 -1.15 10.25 -12.32
C MET A 528 -2.60 10.57 -12.66
N ALA A 529 -3.54 10.14 -11.83
CA ALA A 529 -4.94 10.52 -11.97
C ALA A 529 -5.54 10.91 -10.62
N TRP A 530 -6.54 11.78 -10.67
CA TRP A 530 -7.35 12.26 -9.55
C TRP A 530 -8.81 12.10 -9.93
N GLU A 531 -9.62 11.50 -9.06
CA GLU A 531 -11.04 11.28 -9.33
C GLU A 531 -11.92 12.36 -8.71
N GLU A 532 -13.11 12.52 -9.27
CA GLU A 532 -14.15 13.43 -8.78
C GLU A 532 -13.66 14.89 -8.69
N VAL A 533 -12.70 15.25 -9.54
CA VAL A 533 -12.18 16.62 -9.67
C VAL A 533 -13.13 17.44 -10.54
N LEU A 534 -13.65 16.82 -11.60
CA LEU A 534 -14.50 17.45 -12.59
C LEU A 534 -15.95 17.03 -12.39
N ASN A 535 -16.88 17.90 -12.74
CA ASN A 535 -18.30 17.55 -12.79
C ASN A 535 -18.52 16.46 -13.87
N PRO A 536 -19.02 15.27 -13.52
CA PRO A 536 -19.16 14.17 -14.47
C PRO A 536 -20.19 14.42 -15.59
N LYS A 537 -21.04 15.45 -15.45
CA LYS A 537 -22.13 15.79 -16.39
C LYS A 537 -21.80 16.92 -17.36
N GLU A 538 -20.70 17.64 -17.14
CA GLU A 538 -20.35 18.82 -17.93
C GLU A 538 -19.09 18.57 -18.75
N PRO A 539 -19.04 19.05 -20.01
CA PRO A 539 -17.79 19.05 -20.76
C PRO A 539 -16.81 20.03 -20.10
N SER A 540 -15.68 19.52 -19.61
CA SER A 540 -14.66 20.38 -19.01
C SER A 540 -14.07 21.34 -20.04
N SER A 541 -14.01 22.63 -19.70
CA SER A 541 -13.29 23.60 -20.53
C SER A 541 -11.78 23.52 -20.27
N ALA A 542 -10.97 23.82 -21.28
CA ALA A 542 -9.52 23.91 -21.09
C ALA A 542 -9.11 24.98 -20.06
N ASP A 543 -9.94 26.03 -19.92
CA ASP A 543 -9.74 27.11 -18.96
C ASP A 543 -10.00 26.65 -17.51
N GLU A 544 -10.98 25.78 -17.30
CA GLU A 544 -11.26 25.17 -15.99
C GLU A 544 -10.10 24.27 -15.55
N LEU A 545 -9.57 23.43 -16.44
CA LEU A 545 -8.38 22.62 -16.16
C LEU A 545 -7.16 23.49 -15.85
N ALA A 546 -6.95 24.57 -16.60
CA ALA A 546 -5.82 25.46 -16.41
C ALA A 546 -5.84 26.21 -15.06
N GLN A 547 -7.01 26.33 -14.43
CA GLN A 547 -7.18 26.92 -13.09
C GLN A 547 -6.77 25.96 -11.97
N LEU A 548 -6.73 24.65 -12.24
CA LEU A 548 -6.19 23.66 -11.33
C LEU A 548 -4.67 23.81 -11.23
N ARG A 549 -4.13 23.56 -10.04
CA ARG A 549 -2.70 23.69 -9.74
C ARG A 549 -2.16 22.35 -9.27
N LEU A 550 -1.15 21.82 -9.96
CA LEU A 550 -0.38 20.70 -9.44
C LEU A 550 0.66 21.25 -8.46
N VAL A 551 0.51 20.86 -7.20
CA VAL A 551 1.43 21.22 -6.13
C VAL A 551 2.24 19.98 -5.76
N VAL A 552 3.57 20.12 -5.81
CA VAL A 552 4.51 19.08 -5.42
C VAL A 552 5.22 19.51 -4.15
N LEU A 553 4.94 18.79 -3.08
CA LEU A 553 5.57 18.96 -1.78
C LEU A 553 6.66 17.90 -1.64
N ARG A 554 7.85 18.31 -1.23
CA ARG A 554 8.98 17.42 -0.96
C ARG A 554 9.18 17.35 0.54
N ARG A 555 9.59 16.18 1.02
CA ARG A 555 10.13 16.03 2.37
C ARG A 555 11.64 15.87 2.34
N THR A 556 12.29 16.43 3.34
CA THR A 556 13.71 16.23 3.61
C THR A 556 13.92 15.86 5.07
N PHE A 557 14.94 15.06 5.35
CA PHE A 557 15.29 14.72 6.72
C PHE A 557 15.95 15.93 7.39
N ALA A 558 15.25 16.56 8.32
CA ALA A 558 15.73 17.75 9.01
C ALA A 558 16.78 17.39 10.07
N GLY A 559 16.56 16.33 10.82
CA GLY A 559 17.44 15.89 11.90
C GLY A 559 16.76 14.96 12.88
N THR A 560 17.51 14.44 13.84
CA THR A 560 16.96 13.59 14.91
C THR A 560 17.07 14.31 16.25
N SER A 561 16.02 14.26 17.06
CA SER A 561 16.10 14.57 18.49
C SER A 561 15.81 13.33 19.32
N THR A 562 16.09 13.39 20.62
CA THR A 562 15.73 12.33 21.57
C THR A 562 14.67 12.83 22.53
N TRP A 563 13.70 11.99 22.81
CA TRP A 563 12.72 12.19 23.88
C TRP A 563 12.83 11.04 24.87
N GLU A 564 12.93 11.39 26.14
CA GLU A 564 12.89 10.46 27.26
C GLU A 564 11.76 10.89 28.18
N GLY A 565 10.87 9.96 28.49
CA GLY A 565 9.77 10.29 29.38
C GLY A 565 8.89 9.10 29.71
N LYS A 566 7.94 9.38 30.60
CA LYS A 566 6.90 8.45 31.01
C LYS A 566 5.61 8.84 30.31
N LEU A 567 4.93 7.84 29.76
CA LEU A 567 3.59 8.01 29.25
C LEU A 567 2.60 8.17 30.40
N PRO A 568 1.44 8.79 30.12
CA PRO A 568 0.30 8.69 31.01
C PRO A 568 0.01 7.21 31.34
N PRO A 569 -0.34 6.89 32.59
CA PRO A 569 -0.81 5.56 32.93
C PRO A 569 -1.97 5.14 32.03
N MET A 570 -1.88 3.95 31.43
CA MET A 570 -2.84 3.40 30.49
C MET A 570 -3.52 2.19 31.11
N THR A 571 -4.85 2.15 31.08
CA THR A 571 -5.57 0.93 31.47
C THR A 571 -5.95 0.20 30.19
N PRO A 572 -5.49 -1.05 29.99
CA PRO A 572 -5.92 -1.82 28.83
C PRO A 572 -7.44 -1.96 28.86
N PRO A 573 -8.12 -1.79 27.70
CA PRO A 573 -9.55 -2.02 27.64
C PRO A 573 -9.84 -3.43 28.15
N ARG A 574 -10.91 -3.57 28.93
CA ARG A 574 -11.45 -4.91 29.20
C ARG A 574 -11.72 -5.53 27.84
N ILE A 575 -11.36 -6.81 27.68
CA ILE A 575 -11.55 -7.62 26.45
C ILE A 575 -13.00 -7.52 25.90
N ASP A 576 -13.94 -7.02 26.73
CA ASP A 576 -15.35 -6.78 26.44
C ASP A 576 -15.72 -5.40 25.80
N SER A 577 -14.78 -4.46 25.57
CA SER A 577 -15.08 -3.18 24.89
C SER A 577 -14.48 -3.12 23.49
N SER A 578 -15.32 -3.26 22.46
CA SER A 578 -14.98 -2.80 21.11
C SER A 578 -14.81 -1.28 21.14
N ILE A 579 -13.57 -0.80 21.08
CA ILE A 579 -13.29 0.62 20.86
C ILE A 579 -13.19 0.81 19.34
N GLU A 580 -14.32 1.10 18.70
CA GLU A 580 -14.28 1.93 17.49
C GLU A 580 -14.39 3.37 17.97
N LEU A 581 -13.24 3.99 18.28
CA LEU A 581 -13.16 5.45 18.40
C LEU A 581 -12.78 5.99 17.04
N ASP A 582 -13.74 6.01 16.13
CA ASP A 582 -13.62 6.79 14.90
C ASP A 582 -13.99 8.25 15.21
N ALA A 583 -13.12 8.90 15.98
CA ALA A 583 -13.19 10.33 16.24
C ALA A 583 -12.04 11.04 15.52
N ASP A 584 -12.46 11.96 14.65
CA ASP A 584 -11.68 13.04 14.03
C ASP A 584 -10.92 12.72 12.73
N SER A 585 -11.66 12.70 11.63
CA SER A 585 -11.17 13.10 10.30
C SER A 585 -12.36 13.36 9.37
N VAL A 586 -12.70 14.51 8.82
CA VAL A 586 -12.23 15.90 8.70
C VAL A 586 -12.72 16.67 9.91
N LEU A 587 -12.02 17.73 10.34
CA LEU A 587 -12.63 18.64 11.30
C LEU A 587 -13.90 19.19 10.63
N GLU A 588 -15.08 18.80 11.13
CA GLU A 588 -16.36 19.43 10.84
C GLU A 588 -16.37 20.83 11.50
N ASP A 589 -15.36 21.63 11.16
CA ASP A 589 -15.16 22.97 11.70
C ASP A 589 -16.23 23.91 11.14
N GLU A 590 -16.42 25.01 11.85
CA GLU A 590 -17.32 26.10 11.48
C GLU A 590 -17.18 26.58 10.02
N PRO A 591 -16.00 26.60 9.35
CA PRO A 591 -15.89 26.95 7.94
C PRO A 591 -16.61 25.97 6.99
N PHE A 592 -16.56 24.66 7.27
CA PHE A 592 -17.26 23.67 6.45
C PHE A 592 -18.78 23.80 6.64
N LEU A 593 -19.23 23.96 7.89
CA LEU A 593 -20.64 24.24 8.20
C LEU A 593 -21.11 25.55 7.57
N SER A 594 -20.26 26.58 7.56
CA SER A 594 -20.55 27.88 6.94
C SER A 594 -20.74 27.74 5.43
N ARG A 595 -19.92 26.96 4.74
CA ARG A 595 -20.06 26.73 3.30
C ARG A 595 -21.39 26.06 2.94
N ILE A 596 -21.82 25.06 3.72
CA ILE A 596 -23.14 24.45 3.51
C ILE A 596 -24.25 25.47 3.79
N ARG A 597 -24.11 26.29 4.85
CA ARG A 597 -25.07 27.37 5.17
C ARG A 597 -25.13 28.45 4.09
N GLU A 598 -24.02 28.73 3.41
CA GLU A 598 -23.91 29.71 2.33
C GLU A 598 -24.50 29.21 1.00
N LEU A 599 -24.75 27.90 0.84
CA LEU A 599 -25.45 27.38 -0.35
C LEU A 599 -26.79 28.11 -0.54
N PRO A 600 -27.11 28.57 -1.77
CA PRO A 600 -28.33 29.33 -2.03
C PRO A 600 -29.56 28.50 -1.66
N LYS A 601 -30.54 29.09 -0.97
CA LYS A 601 -31.79 28.37 -0.64
C LYS A 601 -32.57 28.06 -1.92
N LEU A 602 -33.14 26.86 -1.99
CA LEU A 602 -34.06 26.50 -3.07
C LEU A 602 -35.29 27.43 -3.02
N LYS A 603 -35.57 28.12 -4.12
CA LYS A 603 -36.69 29.06 -4.22
C LYS A 603 -38.03 28.33 -4.11
N GLU A 604 -39.02 28.98 -3.49
CA GLU A 604 -40.40 28.49 -3.51
C GLU A 604 -40.91 28.40 -4.95
N GLY A 605 -41.45 27.24 -5.33
CA GLY A 605 -41.92 26.99 -6.70
C GLY A 605 -40.82 26.63 -7.71
N ALA A 606 -39.59 26.33 -7.26
CA ALA A 606 -38.51 25.88 -8.16
C ALA A 606 -38.95 24.67 -9.01
N THR A 607 -38.57 24.70 -10.29
CA THR A 607 -38.84 23.59 -11.22
C THR A 607 -38.04 22.34 -10.84
N ARG A 608 -38.44 21.18 -11.39
CA ARG A 608 -37.76 19.90 -11.11
C ARG A 608 -36.29 19.90 -11.53
N GLU A 609 -35.94 20.57 -12.64
CA GLU A 609 -34.55 20.65 -13.09
C GLU A 609 -33.71 21.57 -12.20
N GLU A 610 -34.25 22.71 -11.76
CA GLU A 610 -33.58 23.59 -10.78
C GLU A 610 -33.36 22.88 -9.44
N ALA A 611 -34.37 22.13 -8.97
CA ALA A 611 -34.25 21.32 -7.75
C ALA A 611 -33.20 20.21 -7.88
N LYS A 612 -33.05 19.62 -9.07
CA LYS A 612 -32.05 18.59 -9.35
C LYS A 612 -30.63 19.17 -9.39
N LEU A 613 -30.45 20.36 -9.95
CA LEU A 613 -29.17 21.08 -9.92
C LEU A 613 -28.80 21.45 -8.48
N TYR A 614 -29.73 22.06 -7.74
CA TYR A 614 -29.54 22.36 -6.33
C TYR A 614 -29.18 21.12 -5.49
N PHE A 615 -29.87 20.00 -5.73
CA PHE A 615 -29.55 18.77 -5.02
C PHE A 615 -28.16 18.24 -5.39
N ALA A 616 -27.74 18.35 -6.66
CA ALA A 616 -26.39 17.99 -7.07
C ALA A 616 -25.34 18.88 -6.38
N ASP A 617 -25.55 20.19 -6.28
CA ASP A 617 -24.63 21.11 -5.59
C ASP A 617 -24.48 20.78 -4.10
N VAL A 618 -25.59 20.41 -3.44
CA VAL A 618 -25.57 19.95 -2.05
C VAL A 618 -24.79 18.64 -1.93
N LEU A 619 -25.01 17.68 -2.83
CA LEU A 619 -24.28 16.41 -2.85
C LEU A 619 -22.79 16.59 -3.15
N ASP A 620 -22.42 17.48 -4.07
CA ASP A 620 -21.03 17.77 -4.42
C ASP A 620 -20.31 18.43 -3.25
N THR A 621 -20.99 19.32 -2.51
CA THR A 621 -20.47 19.92 -1.28
C THR A 621 -20.26 18.87 -0.18
N LEU A 622 -21.13 17.87 -0.10
CA LEU A 622 -21.05 16.76 0.87
C LEU A 622 -20.14 15.61 0.42
N GLY A 623 -19.77 15.57 -0.86
CA GLY A 623 -18.95 14.53 -1.48
C GLY A 623 -17.69 14.15 -0.67
N PRO A 624 -16.91 15.09 -0.13
CA PRO A 624 -15.72 14.80 0.68
C PRO A 624 -15.97 13.98 1.96
N ILE A 625 -17.21 13.94 2.47
CA ILE A 625 -17.58 13.30 3.74
C ILE A 625 -18.75 12.30 3.63
N TYR A 626 -19.19 12.01 2.40
CA TYR A 626 -20.41 11.25 2.08
C TYR A 626 -20.46 9.83 2.67
N LYS A 627 -19.32 9.23 2.99
CA LYS A 627 -19.22 7.84 3.50
C LYS A 627 -19.03 7.74 5.01
N ARG A 628 -19.16 8.85 5.75
CA ARG A 628 -18.87 8.94 7.18
C ARG A 628 -20.14 9.08 8.02
N SER A 629 -20.03 8.72 9.30
CA SER A 629 -21.02 9.14 10.30
C SER A 629 -20.88 10.64 10.53
N TRP A 630 -21.97 11.40 10.36
CA TRP A 630 -21.98 12.86 10.54
C TRP A 630 -22.29 13.24 11.98
N SER A 631 -21.66 14.31 12.49
CA SER A 631 -22.07 14.86 13.79
C SER A 631 -23.48 15.45 13.78
N GLU A 632 -24.02 15.68 14.97
CA GLU A 632 -25.31 16.34 15.16
C GLU A 632 -25.38 17.74 14.52
N PRO A 633 -24.41 18.66 14.72
CA PRO A 633 -24.40 19.95 14.03
C PRO A 633 -24.46 19.85 12.51
N LEU A 634 -23.68 18.94 11.90
CA LEU A 634 -23.70 18.75 10.46
C LEU A 634 -25.03 18.18 9.98
N ASN A 635 -25.55 17.15 10.66
CA ASN A 635 -26.87 16.59 10.37
C ASN A 635 -27.94 17.69 10.38
N ALA A 636 -27.91 18.60 11.35
CA ALA A 636 -28.87 19.70 11.44
C ALA A 636 -28.79 20.66 10.25
N VAL A 637 -27.59 21.09 9.86
CA VAL A 637 -27.39 22.01 8.72
C VAL A 637 -27.80 21.35 7.39
N VAL A 638 -27.46 20.08 7.19
CA VAL A 638 -27.87 19.35 5.97
C VAL A 638 -29.37 19.14 5.93
N VAL A 639 -30.00 18.78 7.05
CA VAL A 639 -31.46 18.68 7.17
C VAL A 639 -32.12 20.01 6.83
N GLU A 640 -31.62 21.14 7.34
CA GLU A 640 -32.13 22.48 6.99
C GLU A 640 -32.07 22.75 5.48
N LYS A 641 -30.98 22.35 4.81
CA LYS A 641 -30.80 22.58 3.37
C LYS A 641 -31.62 21.65 2.49
N LEU A 642 -31.90 20.44 2.95
CA LEU A 642 -32.68 19.45 2.22
C LEU A 642 -34.19 19.52 2.54
N GLU A 643 -34.60 20.21 3.61
CA GLU A 643 -36.01 20.37 3.97
C GLU A 643 -36.87 20.97 2.84
N PRO A 644 -36.45 22.02 2.11
CA PRO A 644 -37.22 22.52 0.96
C PRO A 644 -37.38 21.48 -0.14
N LEU A 645 -36.36 20.66 -0.39
CA LEU A 645 -36.44 19.55 -1.34
C LEU A 645 -37.41 18.46 -0.88
N ALA A 646 -37.44 18.15 0.42
CA ALA A 646 -38.36 17.18 1.00
C ALA A 646 -39.83 17.61 0.86
N ARG A 647 -40.11 18.92 0.95
CA ARG A 647 -41.46 19.47 0.78
C ARG A 647 -41.89 19.57 -0.68
N MET A 648 -41.01 20.04 -1.57
CA MET A 648 -41.37 20.36 -2.96
C MET A 648 -41.11 19.23 -3.96
N HIS A 649 -39.98 18.53 -3.83
CA HIS A 649 -39.54 17.50 -4.79
C HIS A 649 -39.03 16.23 -4.07
N PRO A 650 -39.84 15.57 -3.21
CA PRO A 650 -39.38 14.48 -2.36
C PRO A 650 -38.81 13.29 -3.13
N THR A 651 -39.31 13.01 -4.35
CA THR A 651 -38.82 11.92 -5.20
C THR A 651 -37.36 12.10 -5.65
N LEU A 652 -36.83 13.32 -5.67
CA LEU A 652 -35.40 13.56 -5.95
C LEU A 652 -34.53 13.12 -4.77
N LEU A 653 -34.94 13.40 -3.54
CA LEU A 653 -34.22 12.95 -2.33
C LEU A 653 -34.20 11.43 -2.23
N LEU A 654 -35.27 10.75 -2.66
CA LEU A 654 -35.35 9.29 -2.64
C LEU A 654 -34.51 8.61 -3.73
N LYS A 655 -33.73 9.34 -4.54
CA LYS A 655 -32.76 8.77 -5.50
C LYS A 655 -31.41 8.41 -4.87
N VAL A 656 -31.21 8.75 -3.60
CA VAL A 656 -30.00 8.40 -2.84
C VAL A 656 -29.94 6.90 -2.53
N SER A 657 -28.75 6.40 -2.16
CA SER A 657 -28.54 5.00 -1.84
C SER A 657 -28.89 4.67 -0.38
N ALA A 658 -28.96 3.38 -0.05
CA ALA A 658 -29.13 2.88 1.31
C ALA A 658 -27.90 3.12 2.23
N GLU A 659 -26.81 3.66 1.68
CA GLU A 659 -25.57 3.89 2.41
C GLU A 659 -25.76 5.00 3.46
N LYS A 660 -25.08 4.85 4.61
CA LYS A 660 -24.97 5.94 5.57
C LYS A 660 -24.35 7.16 4.87
N PRO A 661 -24.89 8.37 5.08
CA PRO A 661 -25.79 8.77 6.18
C PRO A 661 -27.27 8.96 5.77
N TRP A 662 -27.69 8.53 4.59
CA TRP A 662 -29.03 8.85 4.08
C TRP A 662 -30.19 8.35 4.94
N PRO A 663 -30.17 7.12 5.49
CA PRO A 663 -31.27 6.67 6.35
C PRO A 663 -31.48 7.58 7.57
N SER A 664 -30.42 8.09 8.20
CA SER A 664 -30.53 8.99 9.36
C SER A 664 -31.01 10.39 8.98
N ILE A 665 -30.60 10.92 7.82
CA ILE A 665 -31.07 12.20 7.31
C ILE A 665 -32.54 12.15 6.91
N LEU A 666 -32.94 11.10 6.19
CA LEU A 666 -34.34 10.89 5.81
C LEU A 666 -35.23 10.75 7.05
N ARG A 667 -34.78 10.02 8.08
CA ARG A 667 -35.49 9.93 9.39
C ARG A 667 -35.79 11.30 10.00
N ARG A 668 -34.89 12.28 9.85
CA ARG A 668 -35.08 13.65 10.37
C ARG A 668 -35.99 14.49 9.47
N LEU A 669 -35.97 14.25 8.16
CA LEU A 669 -36.79 14.96 7.17
C LEU A 669 -38.24 14.44 7.06
N ILE A 670 -38.54 13.28 7.65
CA ILE A 670 -39.86 12.62 7.61
C ILE A 670 -41.01 13.49 8.15
N ALA A 671 -40.71 14.50 8.98
CA ALA A 671 -41.73 15.44 9.44
C ALA A 671 -42.46 16.18 8.29
N ALA A 672 -41.91 16.21 7.08
CA ALA A 672 -42.57 16.72 5.88
C ALA A 672 -43.62 15.71 5.33
N PRO A 673 -44.93 16.04 5.32
CA PRO A 673 -45.98 15.11 4.87
C PRO A 673 -45.79 14.61 3.44
N GLN A 674 -45.27 15.45 2.53
CA GLN A 674 -45.02 15.09 1.14
C GLN A 674 -43.92 14.03 1.00
N LEU A 675 -42.91 14.05 1.87
CA LEU A 675 -41.87 13.02 1.90
C LEU A 675 -42.43 11.70 2.44
N ARG A 676 -43.35 11.77 3.42
CA ARG A 676 -44.04 10.58 3.96
C ARG A 676 -44.75 9.80 2.86
N ASP A 677 -45.57 10.49 2.07
CA ASP A 677 -46.33 9.87 0.98
C ASP A 677 -45.42 9.36 -0.13
N ALA A 678 -44.35 10.09 -0.44
CA ALA A 678 -43.36 9.68 -1.42
C ALA A 678 -42.60 8.42 -0.98
N ILE A 679 -42.22 8.31 0.30
CA ILE A 679 -41.60 7.10 0.86
C ILE A 679 -42.54 5.91 0.70
N LEU A 680 -43.82 6.02 1.08
CA LEU A 680 -44.79 4.93 0.93
C LEU A 680 -44.98 4.51 -0.54
N THR A 681 -44.90 5.46 -1.47
CA THR A 681 -45.08 5.23 -2.90
C THR A 681 -43.86 4.56 -3.53
N GLU A 682 -42.65 4.97 -3.15
CA GLU A 682 -41.38 4.48 -3.72
C GLU A 682 -40.86 3.21 -3.04
N MET A 683 -41.30 2.92 -1.81
CA MET A 683 -40.84 1.78 -1.00
C MET A 683 -40.95 0.41 -1.69
N PRO A 684 -42.00 0.10 -2.48
CA PRO A 684 -42.03 -1.10 -3.33
C PRO A 684 -40.86 -1.21 -4.31
N ALA A 685 -40.42 -0.09 -4.89
CA ALA A 685 -39.31 -0.02 -5.83
C ALA A 685 -37.95 0.15 -5.14
N LYS A 686 -37.94 0.61 -3.88
CA LYS A 686 -36.74 0.86 -3.07
C LYS A 686 -36.92 0.29 -1.65
N PRO A 687 -36.78 -1.04 -1.49
CA PRO A 687 -37.08 -1.75 -0.25
C PRO A 687 -36.30 -1.26 0.98
N TRP A 688 -35.08 -0.75 0.79
CA TRP A 688 -34.25 -0.22 1.88
C TRP A 688 -34.91 0.94 2.66
N LEU A 689 -35.87 1.65 2.06
CA LEU A 689 -36.66 2.67 2.75
C LEU A 689 -37.47 2.09 3.92
N GLY A 690 -37.72 0.78 3.96
CA GLY A 690 -38.28 0.10 5.13
C GLY A 690 -37.45 0.29 6.40
N SER A 691 -36.12 0.35 6.28
CA SER A 691 -35.22 0.63 7.41
C SER A 691 -35.34 2.05 7.96
N VAL A 692 -35.85 2.99 7.16
CA VAL A 692 -36.06 4.39 7.57
C VAL A 692 -37.25 4.50 8.52
N VAL A 693 -38.28 3.67 8.31
CA VAL A 693 -39.60 3.78 8.99
C VAL A 693 -39.92 2.65 9.97
N GLY A 694 -39.22 1.51 9.90
CA GLY A 694 -39.60 0.26 10.56
C GLY A 694 -39.71 0.32 12.09
N ASP A 695 -38.92 1.19 12.74
CA ASP A 695 -38.87 1.28 14.21
C ASP A 695 -39.87 2.31 14.78
N GLN A 696 -40.60 3.05 13.93
CA GLN A 696 -41.50 4.12 14.37
C GLN A 696 -42.95 3.64 14.50
N SER A 697 -43.54 3.78 15.68
CA SER A 697 -44.91 3.33 16.00
C SER A 697 -45.98 3.98 15.12
N GLU A 698 -45.79 5.23 14.71
CA GLU A 698 -46.72 6.02 13.89
C GLU A 698 -46.88 5.50 12.45
N TRP A 699 -45.93 4.71 11.97
CA TRP A 699 -45.94 4.15 10.61
C TRP A 699 -46.60 2.78 10.54
N GLN A 700 -46.71 2.09 11.66
CA GLN A 700 -47.23 0.72 11.74
C GLN A 700 -48.61 0.56 11.07
N PRO A 701 -49.60 1.45 11.29
CA PRO A 701 -50.92 1.31 10.64
C PRO A 701 -50.85 1.45 9.11
N LEU A 702 -50.08 2.41 8.60
CA LEU A 702 -49.93 2.66 7.17
C LEU A 702 -49.16 1.55 6.46
N LEU A 703 -48.12 1.02 7.11
CA LEU A 703 -47.33 -0.09 6.59
C LEU A 703 -48.18 -1.37 6.56
N ARG A 704 -49.06 -1.60 7.54
CA ARG A 704 -50.00 -2.73 7.51
C ARG A 704 -50.97 -2.65 6.33
N GLU A 705 -51.52 -1.47 6.06
CA GLU A 705 -52.40 -1.26 4.90
C GLU A 705 -51.68 -1.54 3.57
N ARG A 706 -50.38 -1.19 3.49
CA ARG A 706 -49.56 -1.39 2.29
C ARG A 706 -48.90 -2.77 2.19
N ALA A 707 -48.96 -3.59 3.24
CA ALA A 707 -48.29 -4.89 3.31
C ALA A 707 -48.63 -5.82 2.13
N PRO A 708 -49.89 -5.96 1.66
CA PRO A 708 -50.20 -6.79 0.50
C PRO A 708 -49.50 -6.30 -0.78
N GLY A 709 -49.38 -4.98 -0.96
CA GLY A 709 -48.66 -4.37 -2.08
C GLY A 709 -47.16 -4.64 -2.00
N ILE A 710 -46.55 -4.47 -0.82
CA ILE A 710 -45.12 -4.74 -0.59
C ILE A 710 -44.81 -6.21 -0.86
N MET A 711 -45.57 -7.15 -0.29
CA MET A 711 -45.34 -8.59 -0.47
C MET A 711 -45.53 -9.10 -1.91
N SER A 712 -46.29 -8.38 -2.73
CA SER A 712 -46.53 -8.74 -4.14
C SER A 712 -45.52 -8.12 -5.10
N THR A 713 -44.81 -7.06 -4.70
CA THR A 713 -43.90 -6.29 -5.56
C THR A 713 -42.44 -6.43 -5.19
N VAL A 714 -42.12 -6.54 -3.90
CA VAL A 714 -40.74 -6.63 -3.40
C VAL A 714 -40.23 -8.06 -3.58
N SER A 715 -39.04 -8.15 -4.17
CA SER A 715 -38.33 -9.42 -4.35
C SER A 715 -38.04 -10.09 -2.99
N PRO A 716 -37.98 -11.42 -2.91
CA PRO A 716 -37.59 -12.09 -1.68
C PRO A 716 -36.19 -11.70 -1.16
N GLU A 717 -35.24 -11.41 -2.07
CA GLU A 717 -33.88 -10.96 -1.76
C GLU A 717 -33.88 -9.65 -0.97
N ASP A 718 -34.71 -8.70 -1.39
CA ASP A 718 -34.86 -7.41 -0.72
C ASP A 718 -35.81 -7.47 0.50
N GLY A 719 -36.43 -8.62 0.75
CA GLY A 719 -37.41 -8.79 1.81
C GLY A 719 -36.83 -8.62 3.23
N VAL A 720 -35.50 -8.70 3.38
CA VAL A 720 -34.80 -8.50 4.65
C VAL A 720 -35.07 -7.13 5.28
N TYR A 721 -35.36 -6.10 4.48
CA TYR A 721 -35.68 -4.76 4.99
C TYR A 721 -37.05 -4.68 5.68
N PHE A 722 -37.95 -5.63 5.40
CA PHE A 722 -39.30 -5.70 5.99
C PHE A 722 -39.51 -6.92 6.89
N SER A 723 -38.57 -7.86 6.91
CA SER A 723 -38.73 -9.13 7.60
C SER A 723 -38.98 -8.94 9.09
N LYS A 724 -38.16 -8.11 9.77
CA LYS A 724 -38.35 -7.72 11.17
C LYS A 724 -39.70 -7.05 11.41
N LEU A 725 -40.12 -6.15 10.53
CA LEU A 725 -41.41 -5.47 10.62
C LEU A 725 -42.56 -6.49 10.60
N PHE A 726 -42.59 -7.39 9.61
CA PHE A 726 -43.66 -8.38 9.49
C PHE A 726 -43.62 -9.42 10.60
N MET A 727 -42.44 -9.73 11.14
CA MET A 727 -42.30 -10.57 12.34
C MET A 727 -42.94 -9.92 13.57
N THR A 728 -42.83 -8.61 13.74
CA THR A 728 -43.46 -7.90 14.88
C THR A 728 -44.98 -7.95 14.84
N TRP A 729 -45.58 -8.09 13.65
CA TRP A 729 -47.04 -8.11 13.51
C TRP A 729 -47.69 -9.44 13.84
N ARG A 730 -46.95 -10.56 13.81
CA ARG A 730 -47.47 -11.90 14.11
C ARG A 730 -48.73 -12.29 13.33
N ASP A 731 -48.78 -11.91 12.05
CA ASP A 731 -49.88 -12.24 11.15
C ASP A 731 -49.54 -13.49 10.30
N PRO A 732 -50.33 -14.58 10.39
CA PRO A 732 -50.15 -15.78 9.56
C PRO A 732 -50.13 -15.50 8.05
N ALA A 733 -50.85 -14.46 7.58
CA ALA A 733 -50.91 -14.11 6.16
C ALA A 733 -49.55 -13.71 5.56
N HIS A 734 -48.59 -13.28 6.39
CA HIS A 734 -47.24 -12.89 5.95
C HIS A 734 -46.29 -14.07 5.82
N VAL A 735 -46.59 -15.20 6.47
CA VAL A 735 -45.69 -16.36 6.56
C VAL A 735 -45.29 -16.92 5.19
N PRO A 736 -46.19 -17.09 4.20
CA PRO A 736 -45.80 -17.56 2.86
C PRO A 736 -44.78 -16.66 2.15
N TRP A 737 -44.84 -15.35 2.37
CA TRP A 737 -43.85 -14.42 1.81
C TRP A 737 -42.54 -14.48 2.61
N LEU A 738 -42.61 -14.49 3.95
CA LEU A 738 -41.42 -14.61 4.81
C LEU A 738 -40.65 -15.92 4.61
N LEU A 739 -41.33 -17.01 4.24
CA LEU A 739 -40.67 -18.26 3.83
C LEU A 739 -39.82 -18.06 2.57
N ARG A 740 -40.30 -17.32 1.57
CA ARG A 740 -39.51 -17.01 0.37
C ARG A 740 -38.31 -16.10 0.69
N VAL A 741 -38.50 -15.13 1.58
CA VAL A 741 -37.42 -14.26 2.07
C VAL A 741 -36.37 -15.07 2.82
N MET A 742 -36.78 -15.99 3.68
CA MET A 742 -35.89 -16.91 4.39
C MET A 742 -35.14 -17.82 3.40
N GLU A 743 -35.79 -18.36 2.36
CA GLU A 743 -35.12 -19.18 1.34
C GLU A 743 -34.02 -18.39 0.62
N SER A 744 -34.23 -17.10 0.39
CA SER A 744 -33.28 -16.22 -0.29
C SER A 744 -32.16 -15.69 0.61
N GLY A 745 -32.49 -15.31 1.85
CA GLY A 745 -31.56 -14.71 2.81
C GLY A 745 -30.88 -15.69 3.76
N LEU A 746 -31.29 -16.97 3.75
CA LEU A 746 -30.77 -18.05 4.61
C LEU A 746 -30.83 -17.74 6.12
N ASP A 747 -31.84 -16.98 6.55
CA ASP A 747 -31.95 -16.45 7.91
C ASP A 747 -32.62 -17.48 8.87
N PRO A 748 -31.89 -17.96 9.91
CA PRO A 748 -32.43 -18.93 10.87
C PRO A 748 -33.51 -18.35 11.79
N ASP A 749 -33.51 -17.03 12.06
CA ASP A 749 -34.52 -16.41 12.92
C ASP A 749 -35.87 -16.34 12.20
N LEU A 750 -35.85 -16.05 10.89
CA LEU A 750 -37.04 -16.11 10.05
C LEU A 750 -37.61 -17.52 9.97
N TYR A 751 -36.75 -18.54 9.87
CA TYR A 751 -37.17 -19.93 9.91
C TYR A 751 -37.89 -20.28 11.23
N LEU A 752 -37.30 -19.97 12.38
CA LEU A 752 -37.89 -20.24 13.69
C LEU A 752 -39.22 -19.50 13.87
N TYR A 753 -39.29 -18.26 13.39
CA TYR A 753 -40.53 -17.48 13.38
C TYR A 753 -41.63 -18.13 12.53
N CYS A 754 -41.34 -18.46 11.27
CA CYS A 754 -42.32 -19.09 10.37
C CYS A 754 -42.80 -20.45 10.90
N ARG A 755 -41.89 -21.25 11.49
CA ARG A 755 -42.23 -22.53 12.10
C ARG A 755 -43.06 -22.41 13.39
N SER A 756 -43.04 -21.25 14.06
CA SER A 756 -43.84 -21.05 15.27
C SER A 756 -45.36 -21.12 14.99
N PHE A 757 -45.78 -20.91 13.74
CA PHE A 757 -47.16 -21.08 13.28
C PHE A 757 -47.43 -22.57 12.97
N PRO A 758 -48.34 -23.25 13.69
CA PRO A 758 -48.62 -24.67 13.52
C PRO A 758 -48.89 -25.09 12.07
N GLU A 759 -49.66 -24.30 11.34
CA GLU A 759 -50.07 -24.52 9.94
C GLU A 759 -48.93 -24.40 8.91
N TYR A 760 -47.80 -23.77 9.28
CA TYR A 760 -46.66 -23.54 8.38
C TYR A 760 -45.40 -24.32 8.80
N ARG A 761 -45.47 -25.17 9.84
CA ARG A 761 -44.31 -25.95 10.33
C ARG A 761 -43.66 -26.77 9.23
N GLU A 762 -44.45 -27.59 8.54
CA GLU A 762 -43.96 -28.46 7.48
C GLU A 762 -43.42 -27.64 6.30
N ALA A 763 -44.13 -26.57 5.91
CA ALA A 763 -43.71 -25.68 4.84
C ALA A 763 -42.36 -25.00 5.15
N ALA A 764 -42.15 -24.58 6.40
CA ALA A 764 -40.89 -23.99 6.86
C ALA A 764 -39.73 -24.99 6.82
N ASP A 765 -39.96 -26.23 7.28
CA ASP A 765 -38.95 -27.29 7.26
C ASP A 765 -38.55 -27.67 5.82
N VAL A 766 -39.54 -27.77 4.91
CA VAL A 766 -39.30 -28.05 3.49
C VAL A 766 -38.54 -26.92 2.80
N ALA A 767 -38.93 -25.66 3.07
CA ALA A 767 -38.28 -24.48 2.49
C ALA A 767 -36.83 -24.34 2.97
N ALA A 768 -36.58 -24.46 4.28
CA ALA A 768 -35.23 -24.41 4.85
C ALA A 768 -34.34 -25.52 4.28
N ARG A 769 -34.85 -26.75 4.17
CA ARG A 769 -34.12 -27.87 3.55
C ARG A 769 -33.74 -27.58 2.10
N ARG A 770 -34.66 -27.05 1.31
CA ARG A 770 -34.42 -26.72 -0.09
C ARG A 770 -33.35 -25.65 -0.24
N ALA A 771 -33.47 -24.55 0.50
CA ALA A 771 -32.53 -23.43 0.44
C ALA A 771 -31.11 -23.83 0.83
N VAL A 772 -30.96 -24.56 1.95
CA VAL A 772 -29.65 -25.01 2.44
C VAL A 772 -28.98 -25.98 1.48
N LEU A 773 -29.72 -26.94 0.92
CA LEU A 773 -29.15 -27.89 -0.04
C LEU A 773 -28.75 -27.22 -1.36
N ALA A 774 -29.52 -26.23 -1.82
CA ALA A 774 -29.18 -25.45 -3.01
C ALA A 774 -27.89 -24.63 -2.77
N ASP A 775 -27.78 -23.95 -1.64
CA ASP A 775 -26.57 -23.19 -1.27
C ASP A 775 -25.34 -24.10 -1.14
N MET A 776 -25.46 -25.25 -0.48
CA MET A 776 -24.36 -26.21 -0.35
C MET A 776 -23.86 -26.76 -1.70
N GLN A 777 -24.74 -26.87 -2.70
CA GLN A 777 -24.36 -27.29 -4.05
C GLN A 777 -23.58 -26.19 -4.79
N ILE A 778 -23.95 -24.92 -4.60
CA ILE A 778 -23.34 -23.76 -5.25
C ILE A 778 -21.98 -23.42 -4.62
N SER A 779 -21.90 -23.45 -3.28
CA SER A 779 -20.75 -22.97 -2.52
C SER A 779 -19.50 -23.88 -2.60
N GLY A 780 -19.61 -25.08 -3.17
CA GLY A 780 -18.48 -26.03 -3.35
C GLY A 780 -17.73 -26.33 -2.04
N PRO A 781 -16.64 -27.11 -2.03
CA PRO A 781 -15.78 -27.23 -0.85
C PRO A 781 -14.97 -25.96 -0.54
N PHE A 782 -14.66 -25.12 -1.54
CA PHE A 782 -13.81 -23.92 -1.43
C PHE A 782 -14.02 -22.90 -2.57
N ALA A 783 -15.27 -22.50 -2.89
CA ALA A 783 -15.47 -21.51 -3.95
C ALA A 783 -14.97 -20.11 -3.50
N ASN A 784 -13.95 -19.59 -4.19
CA ASN A 784 -13.52 -18.17 -4.23
C ASN A 784 -12.79 -17.57 -3.02
N GLY A 785 -12.15 -18.36 -2.16
CA GLY A 785 -11.14 -17.82 -1.22
C GLY A 785 -11.65 -16.87 -0.12
N HIS A 786 -12.96 -16.65 -0.01
CA HIS A 786 -13.57 -15.90 1.10
C HIS A 786 -14.41 -16.85 1.98
N PRO A 787 -13.93 -17.19 3.20
CA PRO A 787 -14.60 -18.12 4.10
C PRO A 787 -16.03 -17.72 4.47
N SER A 788 -16.32 -16.41 4.59
CA SER A 788 -17.62 -15.89 5.04
C SER A 788 -18.79 -16.31 4.16
N ALA A 789 -18.62 -16.36 2.83
CA ALA A 789 -19.69 -16.73 1.91
C ALA A 789 -20.15 -18.20 2.08
N THR A 790 -19.22 -19.10 2.40
CA THR A 790 -19.46 -20.55 2.52
C THR A 790 -20.22 -20.95 3.79
N PHE A 791 -20.38 -20.04 4.75
CA PHE A 791 -20.91 -20.36 6.09
C PHE A 791 -22.35 -19.93 6.33
N HIS A 792 -22.94 -19.11 5.45
CA HIS A 792 -24.25 -18.47 5.72
C HIS A 792 -25.43 -19.45 5.83
N ALA A 793 -25.46 -20.55 5.06
CA ALA A 793 -26.55 -21.53 5.12
C ALA A 793 -26.46 -22.53 6.29
N LEU A 794 -25.29 -22.69 6.91
CA LEU A 794 -25.05 -23.75 7.90
C LEU A 794 -25.90 -23.60 9.18
N PRO A 795 -26.05 -22.39 9.78
CA PRO A 795 -26.92 -22.21 10.93
C PRO A 795 -28.38 -22.58 10.65
N LEU A 796 -28.91 -22.15 9.50
CA LEU A 796 -30.26 -22.51 9.06
C LEU A 796 -30.40 -24.02 8.89
N GLY A 797 -29.44 -24.68 8.24
CA GLY A 797 -29.43 -26.13 8.06
C GLY A 797 -29.40 -26.93 9.37
N LEU A 798 -28.59 -26.48 10.33
CA LEU A 798 -28.54 -27.08 11.66
C LEU A 798 -29.86 -26.89 12.42
N ARG A 799 -30.43 -25.68 12.41
CA ARG A 799 -31.76 -25.40 13.01
C ARG A 799 -32.89 -26.15 12.31
N ALA A 800 -32.74 -26.44 11.02
CA ALA A 800 -33.64 -27.27 10.22
C ALA A 800 -33.46 -28.78 10.46
N GLY A 801 -32.48 -29.19 11.28
CA GLY A 801 -32.26 -30.59 11.64
C GLY A 801 -31.66 -31.43 10.51
N LEU A 802 -30.94 -30.79 9.57
CA LEU A 802 -30.35 -31.46 8.41
C LEU A 802 -29.03 -32.15 8.77
N PRO A 803 -28.92 -33.47 8.65
CA PRO A 803 -27.67 -34.18 8.89
C PRO A 803 -26.52 -33.71 7.99
N GLU A 804 -26.81 -33.31 6.75
CA GLU A 804 -25.83 -32.83 5.78
C GLU A 804 -25.13 -31.55 6.27
N ALA A 805 -25.87 -30.65 6.92
CA ALA A 805 -25.31 -29.44 7.54
C ALA A 805 -24.38 -29.78 8.71
N LEU A 806 -24.79 -30.74 9.57
CA LEU A 806 -23.97 -31.22 10.66
C LEU A 806 -22.66 -31.86 10.16
N HIS A 807 -22.75 -32.75 9.18
CA HIS A 807 -21.56 -33.37 8.56
C HIS A 807 -20.62 -32.32 8.00
N ARG A 808 -21.17 -31.31 7.31
CA ARG A 808 -20.39 -30.25 6.70
C ARG A 808 -19.67 -29.39 7.74
N VAL A 809 -20.34 -29.01 8.83
CA VAL A 809 -19.74 -28.27 9.95
C VAL A 809 -18.62 -29.07 10.61
N LEU A 810 -18.86 -30.35 10.92
CA LEU A 810 -17.85 -31.23 11.53
C LEU A 810 -16.64 -31.46 10.61
N HIS A 811 -16.86 -31.53 9.29
CA HIS A 811 -15.78 -31.62 8.31
C HIS A 811 -15.00 -30.31 8.22
N LEU A 812 -15.69 -29.17 8.10
CA LEU A 812 -15.06 -27.84 8.00
C LEU A 812 -14.20 -27.56 9.23
N ILE A 813 -14.69 -27.80 10.44
CA ILE A 813 -13.93 -27.62 11.69
C ILE A 813 -12.60 -28.41 11.68
N LYS A 814 -12.52 -29.54 10.99
CA LYS A 814 -11.30 -30.35 10.89
C LYS A 814 -10.31 -29.86 9.84
N VAL A 815 -10.80 -29.24 8.77
CA VAL A 815 -10.01 -28.93 7.56
C VAL A 815 -9.63 -27.46 7.47
N ILE A 816 -10.47 -26.55 7.97
CA ILE A 816 -10.20 -25.11 7.95
C ILE A 816 -9.16 -24.74 9.03
N ASN A 817 -8.45 -23.64 8.81
CA ASN A 817 -7.43 -23.19 9.77
C ASN A 817 -8.11 -22.71 11.07
N PRO A 818 -7.39 -22.60 12.20
CA PRO A 818 -7.98 -22.18 13.47
C PRO A 818 -8.70 -20.83 13.41
N GLU A 819 -8.23 -19.89 12.59
CA GLU A 819 -8.82 -18.56 12.43
C GLU A 819 -10.22 -18.61 11.79
N GLU A 820 -10.35 -19.44 10.75
CA GLU A 820 -11.60 -19.69 10.05
C GLU A 820 -12.60 -20.45 10.95
N ARG A 821 -12.12 -21.33 11.86
CA ARG A 821 -12.96 -21.97 12.89
C ARG A 821 -13.52 -20.96 13.88
N ASP A 822 -12.71 -19.99 14.29
CA ASP A 822 -13.11 -18.93 15.23
C ASP A 822 -14.15 -18.00 14.59
N GLN A 823 -13.96 -17.65 13.32
CA GLN A 823 -14.93 -16.87 12.54
C GLN A 823 -16.25 -17.62 12.34
N LEU A 824 -16.18 -18.93 12.05
CA LEU A 824 -17.35 -19.79 11.91
C LEU A 824 -18.28 -19.71 13.13
N LEU A 825 -17.76 -19.48 14.34
CA LEU A 825 -18.55 -19.43 15.57
C LEU A 825 -18.86 -18.03 16.12
N SER A 826 -18.14 -17.01 15.64
CA SER A 826 -18.32 -15.64 16.12
C SER A 826 -19.26 -14.82 15.23
N VAL A 827 -19.28 -15.11 13.93
CA VAL A 827 -20.08 -14.35 12.94
C VAL A 827 -21.42 -15.03 12.66
N THR A 828 -21.56 -16.32 12.98
CA THR A 828 -22.78 -17.09 12.71
C THR A 828 -23.52 -17.46 13.99
N SER A 829 -24.85 -17.66 13.91
CA SER A 829 -25.68 -18.20 14.99
C SER A 829 -25.50 -19.72 15.21
N LEU A 830 -24.39 -20.29 14.74
CA LEU A 830 -24.08 -21.72 14.85
C LEU A 830 -24.01 -22.26 16.28
N PRO A 831 -23.45 -21.55 17.30
CA PRO A 831 -23.47 -22.03 18.68
C PRO A 831 -24.89 -22.29 19.20
N GLU A 832 -25.85 -21.46 18.80
CA GLU A 832 -27.22 -21.60 19.26
C GLU A 832 -27.89 -22.86 18.72
N ALA A 833 -27.49 -23.30 17.52
CA ALA A 833 -27.95 -24.56 16.95
C ALA A 833 -27.43 -25.80 17.72
N PHE A 834 -26.49 -25.63 18.65
CA PHE A 834 -26.04 -26.65 19.61
C PHE A 834 -26.50 -26.35 21.05
N GLY A 835 -27.49 -25.47 21.24
CA GLY A 835 -28.05 -25.14 22.55
C GLY A 835 -27.17 -24.22 23.41
N VAL A 836 -26.18 -23.55 22.81
CA VAL A 836 -25.37 -22.52 23.49
C VAL A 836 -26.01 -21.15 23.23
N PRO A 837 -26.67 -20.52 24.22
CA PRO A 837 -27.38 -19.27 24.00
C PRO A 837 -26.44 -18.12 23.59
N GLN A 838 -26.86 -17.30 22.64
CA GLN A 838 -26.15 -16.08 22.29
C GLN A 838 -26.45 -15.01 23.35
N GLU A 839 -25.54 -14.81 24.30
CA GLU A 839 -25.62 -13.62 25.15
C GLU A 839 -25.50 -12.36 24.28
N ALA A 840 -26.58 -11.57 24.25
CA ALA A 840 -26.60 -10.24 23.65
C ALA A 840 -25.63 -9.35 24.43
N SER A 841 -24.76 -8.61 23.73
CA SER A 841 -23.86 -7.54 24.24
C SER A 841 -22.39 -7.84 24.58
N LYS A 842 -21.76 -8.93 24.12
CA LYS A 842 -20.27 -9.09 24.26
C LYS A 842 -19.52 -9.22 22.92
N PRO A 843 -18.33 -8.58 22.79
CA PRO A 843 -17.61 -8.33 21.52
C PRO A 843 -16.95 -9.60 20.93
N PRO A 844 -16.29 -9.53 19.75
CA PRO A 844 -15.81 -10.71 19.03
C PRO A 844 -14.54 -11.31 19.68
N GLY A 845 -14.76 -12.11 20.72
CA GLY A 845 -13.79 -13.05 21.28
C GLY A 845 -14.43 -14.44 21.37
N MET A 846 -13.65 -15.51 21.11
CA MET A 846 -14.15 -16.87 21.29
C MET A 846 -14.50 -17.10 22.77
N ARG A 847 -15.80 -17.18 23.04
CA ARG A 847 -16.38 -17.39 24.38
C ARG A 847 -15.90 -18.74 24.93
N PRO A 848 -15.71 -18.92 26.26
CA PRO A 848 -15.34 -20.21 26.84
C PRO A 848 -16.30 -21.34 26.44
N GLN A 849 -17.59 -21.02 26.32
CA GLN A 849 -18.62 -21.95 25.87
C GLN A 849 -18.45 -22.32 24.38
N ASN A 850 -18.10 -21.35 23.52
CA ASN A 850 -17.81 -21.61 22.10
C ASN A 850 -16.52 -22.43 21.95
N LYS A 851 -15.52 -22.21 22.81
CA LYS A 851 -14.29 -23.02 22.84
C LYS A 851 -14.56 -24.46 23.28
N ALA A 852 -15.38 -24.63 24.32
CA ALA A 852 -15.82 -25.94 24.77
C ALA A 852 -16.63 -26.67 23.68
N LEU A 853 -17.49 -25.93 22.96
CA LEU A 853 -18.22 -26.45 21.81
C LEU A 853 -17.26 -26.86 20.67
N LEU A 854 -16.24 -26.07 20.35
CA LEU A 854 -15.24 -26.45 19.33
C LEU A 854 -14.50 -27.71 19.69
N SER A 855 -13.94 -27.79 20.90
CA SER A 855 -13.21 -28.97 21.34
C SER A 855 -14.10 -30.22 21.33
N LEU A 856 -15.40 -30.04 21.55
CA LEU A 856 -16.38 -31.11 21.43
C LEU A 856 -16.63 -31.48 19.95
N LEU A 857 -16.84 -30.51 19.06
CA LEU A 857 -17.07 -30.72 17.62
C LEU A 857 -15.85 -31.29 16.89
N GLU A 858 -14.62 -31.03 17.36
CA GLU A 858 -13.39 -31.58 16.77
C GLU A 858 -13.28 -33.11 16.94
N VAL A 859 -13.76 -33.64 18.05
CA VAL A 859 -13.56 -35.05 18.43
C VAL A 859 -14.77 -35.91 18.04
N LEU A 860 -15.97 -35.33 18.10
CA LEU A 860 -17.20 -36.08 17.87
C LEU A 860 -17.49 -36.33 16.39
N ARG A 861 -18.24 -37.40 16.15
CA ARG A 861 -18.75 -37.79 14.84
C ARG A 861 -20.24 -37.44 14.75
N PRO A 862 -20.81 -37.35 13.53
CA PRO A 862 -22.24 -37.05 13.36
C PRO A 862 -23.17 -37.97 14.17
N GLU A 863 -22.80 -39.24 14.36
CA GLU A 863 -23.59 -40.23 15.10
C GLU A 863 -23.63 -39.97 16.62
N ASP A 864 -22.71 -39.14 17.13
CA ASP A 864 -22.65 -38.76 18.54
C ASP A 864 -23.67 -37.66 18.88
N PHE A 865 -24.39 -37.13 17.89
CA PHE A 865 -25.40 -36.10 18.06
C PHE A 865 -26.82 -36.64 17.80
N ARG A 866 -27.77 -36.11 18.57
CA ARG A 866 -29.21 -36.26 18.33
C ARG A 866 -29.81 -34.87 18.14
N PHE A 867 -30.75 -34.76 17.20
CA PHE A 867 -31.48 -33.52 17.01
C PHE A 867 -32.70 -33.46 17.93
N ASP A 868 -32.83 -32.38 18.69
CA ASP A 868 -34.02 -32.08 19.50
C ASP A 868 -35.00 -31.27 18.65
N ASP A 869 -36.10 -31.90 18.22
CA ASP A 869 -37.10 -31.27 17.37
C ASP A 869 -37.89 -30.15 18.06
N GLN A 870 -37.98 -30.16 19.39
CA GLN A 870 -38.69 -29.12 20.14
C GLN A 870 -37.83 -27.89 20.35
N ALA A 871 -36.58 -28.09 20.75
CA ALA A 871 -35.63 -26.99 20.97
C ALA A 871 -34.92 -26.53 19.67
N ARG A 872 -35.01 -27.32 18.60
CA ARG A 872 -34.33 -27.11 17.31
C ARG A 872 -32.83 -26.93 17.47
N VAL A 873 -32.23 -27.84 18.23
CA VAL A 873 -30.80 -27.87 18.53
C VAL A 873 -30.24 -29.29 18.43
N TRP A 874 -28.97 -29.40 18.10
CA TRP A 874 -28.22 -30.65 18.13
C TRP A 874 -27.58 -30.83 19.51
N LEU A 875 -27.90 -31.95 20.14
CA LEU A 875 -27.41 -32.30 21.47
C LEU A 875 -26.52 -33.53 21.37
N ARG A 876 -25.54 -33.65 22.27
CA ARG A 876 -24.78 -34.89 22.39
C ARG A 876 -25.70 -36.03 22.85
N SER A 877 -25.49 -37.23 22.31
CA SER A 877 -26.16 -38.45 22.77
C SER A 877 -25.94 -38.64 24.27
N GLY A 878 -27.04 -38.63 25.05
CA GLY A 878 -27.03 -38.68 26.52
C GLY A 878 -27.12 -37.34 27.25
N GLN A 879 -27.04 -36.20 26.54
CA GLN A 879 -27.26 -34.87 27.12
C GLN A 879 -28.75 -34.58 27.27
N ALA A 880 -29.18 -34.11 28.45
CA ALA A 880 -30.58 -33.72 28.69
C ALA A 880 -30.99 -32.57 27.77
N SER A 881 -32.23 -32.61 27.28
CA SER A 881 -32.79 -31.53 26.48
C SER A 881 -32.80 -30.23 27.28
N PRO A 882 -32.31 -29.11 26.74
CA PRO A 882 -32.48 -27.82 27.37
C PRO A 882 -33.99 -27.56 27.52
N ALA A 883 -34.41 -26.96 28.63
CA ALA A 883 -35.80 -26.55 28.79
C ALA A 883 -36.19 -25.68 27.59
N PRO A 884 -37.36 -25.92 26.96
CA PRO A 884 -37.78 -25.15 25.79
C PRO A 884 -37.74 -23.67 26.17
N GLN A 885 -36.85 -22.92 25.53
CA GLN A 885 -36.87 -21.47 25.68
C GLN A 885 -38.18 -21.02 25.07
N ALA A 886 -39.07 -20.48 25.90
CA ALA A 886 -40.19 -19.72 25.38
C ALA A 886 -39.60 -18.66 24.43
N PRO A 887 -40.16 -18.46 23.22
CA PRO A 887 -39.66 -17.43 22.32
C PRO A 887 -39.57 -16.15 23.13
N ALA A 888 -38.38 -15.55 23.18
CA ALA A 888 -38.16 -14.34 23.96
C ALA A 888 -39.28 -13.36 23.59
N PRO A 889 -40.10 -12.89 24.56
CA PRO A 889 -41.01 -11.81 24.25
C PRO A 889 -40.13 -10.67 23.72
N PRO A 890 -40.54 -10.00 22.62
CA PRO A 890 -39.76 -8.89 22.10
C PRO A 890 -39.46 -7.93 23.24
N GLN A 891 -38.17 -7.68 23.51
CA GLN A 891 -37.78 -6.63 24.43
C GLN A 891 -38.39 -5.33 23.91
N ARG A 892 -39.21 -4.70 24.74
CA ARG A 892 -39.91 -3.46 24.44
C ARG A 892 -38.95 -2.30 24.26
#